data_AF-A0A5N6TIQ6-F1
#
_entry.id   AF-A0A5N6TIQ6-F1
#
_cell.length_a   1.000
_cell.length_b   1.000
_cell.length_c   1.000
_cell.angle_alpha   90.00
_cell.angle_beta   90.00
_cell.angle_gamma   90.00
#
_symmetry.space_group_name_H-M   'P 1'
#
loop_
_entity.id
_entity.type
_entity.pdbx_description
1 polymer ?
#
loop_
_entity_poly.entity_id
_entity_poly.type
_entity_poly.pdbx_seq_one_letter_code
_entity_poly.pdbx_strand_id
1 'polypeptide(L)'
;MPSRRSHTKSRKGCLQCKRRHVKCDEELPRCSLCQKRKLQCTYPEGDGQPSTPQEAMDAIYNSNEHSLSTRMLEMKLFHLYLTETYLTLYPGRLDASHFQSAIPRLATAYPFCLDALLAFSALHLASKETTDNRTWVESALMYQNRACSAMSRVLAEFSVEYAGPAFICSILIMLCSYAYPCVSQDDQPFDPLAQVLEIRRLIAGCAFFFNQLGKMEHPGELAGWLRYKEDDNSDDGILKDAVLQSLERIKDMIRRVDGPRKDVYEDTWEFLYEAVKRPMGGREGGVIALPIRISDNYVELLKEGDWMARVLFLHYGVGMHLLSDRWFVKDWGRRLVSTVLQPLKEIPSEWAGTVTWTREAVRKDGQDAEKQPLLTPHILADSKSTIGSSYEKKRRPATMGRAIRISLTITLFLVLIVTHLPDVLSSPVEHIIQRRDHGVHSLDDGKRGAVASESAICSRHGTDILRMGGNAADAMVSTMLCVGVAGMYHSGIGGGGYMLVRAPNGTFEFIDFRETAPAAAFQDMFINSSDASTIGGLASGVPGEIRGLEYLHKHYGSLPWSAVVQPAVQTAREGFLVGRDLVHYMESAVGDGEDFLSKNPTWAIDFAPNGTRLGLGDHITFPRLANTLETIANNGPDAFYSGPIAETMINALQAANGTMTLEDLRNYSVAIRDYSQIEYRGYKVTSTTAPSSGAVAMSILKILDTYDDFMTPENVNLSTHRLDEAIKFGYGMRTMLGDPSFVEGMDEYQKNMVKQSTIDEIRSKISDLHTQNVSVYDPSGIESLETHGTSHMTTADNSGLTISAITTINLLFGSRVMVPETGIIMNNEMDDFSTPGSSNSFGYIPSEANYIRPGKRPLSSLTPTIVTHPNGSVYLATGSAGGSRIITATVQNVIHVIDEGLSAAEALAKPRLHDQLIPNRVQFEYAYDNGTVAFMKSLGHNVTWVAPGSSTAQAIRVLPNGTFDAAGEPRQLDSGGFSI
;
A
#
# COMPACT_ATOMS: atom_id res chain seq x y z
N MET A 1 -53.99 17.48 38.92
CA MET A 1 -53.26 16.19 38.90
C MET A 1 -51.86 16.43 39.47
N PRO A 2 -51.33 15.61 40.39
CA PRO A 2 -50.00 15.84 40.95
C PRO A 2 -48.92 15.55 39.89
N SER A 3 -47.90 16.42 39.85
CA SER A 3 -46.79 16.38 38.89
C SER A 3 -46.02 15.07 38.98
N ARG A 4 -45.81 14.38 37.84
CA ARG A 4 -44.92 13.22 37.75
C ARG A 4 -43.48 13.67 38.01
N ARG A 5 -42.89 13.25 39.13
CA ARG A 5 -41.45 13.36 39.38
C ARG A 5 -40.69 12.44 38.42
N SER A 6 -39.71 12.97 37.69
CA SER A 6 -38.74 12.18 36.93
C SER A 6 -37.81 11.46 37.90
N HIS A 7 -37.78 10.12 37.85
CA HIS A 7 -36.80 9.32 38.60
C HIS A 7 -35.70 8.84 37.65
N THR A 8 -34.45 9.13 38.00
CA THR A 8 -33.25 8.56 37.37
C THR A 8 -33.24 7.05 37.55
N LYS A 9 -33.15 6.31 36.44
CA LYS A 9 -33.17 4.84 36.40
C LYS A 9 -31.88 4.30 37.03
N SER A 10 -32.00 3.32 37.92
CA SER A 10 -30.82 2.57 38.37
C SER A 10 -30.31 1.66 37.24
N ARG A 11 -29.01 1.75 36.92
CA ARG A 11 -28.34 0.84 35.98
C ARG A 11 -28.37 -0.61 36.47
N LYS A 12 -28.38 -0.85 37.79
CA LYS A 12 -28.31 -2.18 38.42
C LYS A 12 -29.67 -2.75 38.83
N GLY A 13 -30.78 -2.02 38.61
CA GLY A 13 -32.12 -2.48 38.95
C GLY A 13 -32.59 -3.74 38.18
N CYS A 14 -33.48 -4.52 38.80
CA CYS A 14 -34.02 -5.75 38.22
C CYS A 14 -34.81 -5.48 36.91
N LEU A 15 -34.85 -6.47 36.03
CA LEU A 15 -35.45 -6.38 34.70
C LEU A 15 -36.95 -6.06 34.75
N GLN A 16 -37.68 -6.54 35.75
CA GLN A 16 -39.11 -6.27 35.88
C GLN A 16 -39.41 -4.83 36.33
N CYS A 17 -38.61 -4.25 37.23
CA CYS A 17 -38.74 -2.85 37.59
C CYS A 17 -38.38 -1.94 36.42
N LYS A 18 -37.34 -2.30 35.64
CA LYS A 18 -36.96 -1.59 34.41
C LYS A 18 -38.08 -1.60 33.37
N ARG A 19 -38.67 -2.78 33.09
CA ARG A 19 -39.77 -2.94 32.11
C ARG A 19 -41.03 -2.18 32.52
N ARG A 20 -41.27 -2.05 33.83
CA ARG A 20 -42.42 -1.31 34.38
C ARG A 20 -42.15 0.19 34.58
N HIS A 21 -40.98 0.67 34.18
CA HIS A 21 -40.56 2.07 34.32
C HIS A 21 -40.64 2.59 35.77
N VAL A 22 -40.27 1.77 36.76
CA VAL A 22 -40.20 2.13 38.19
C VAL A 22 -38.79 1.95 38.74
N LYS A 23 -38.38 2.80 39.69
CA LYS A 23 -37.06 2.69 40.34
C LYS A 23 -36.99 1.42 41.18
N CYS A 24 -36.03 0.55 40.89
CA CYS A 24 -35.75 -0.65 41.68
C CYS A 24 -34.97 -0.26 42.94
N ASP A 25 -35.25 -0.92 44.05
CA ASP A 25 -34.55 -0.79 45.34
C ASP A 25 -33.38 -1.79 45.47
N GLU A 26 -33.16 -2.65 44.47
CA GLU A 26 -31.97 -3.49 44.32
C GLU A 26 -31.71 -4.53 45.42
N GLU A 27 -32.70 -4.80 46.28
CA GLU A 27 -32.59 -5.88 47.27
C GLU A 27 -32.50 -7.26 46.61
N LEU A 28 -31.51 -8.05 47.03
CA LEU A 28 -31.30 -9.43 46.62
C LEU A 28 -31.88 -10.39 47.68
N PRO A 29 -32.51 -11.52 47.29
CA PRO A 29 -32.65 -12.04 45.93
C PRO A 29 -33.83 -11.45 45.15
N ARG A 30 -34.73 -10.70 45.81
CA ARG A 30 -35.90 -10.07 45.16
C ARG A 30 -36.18 -8.68 45.72
N CYS A 31 -36.25 -7.70 44.82
CA CYS A 31 -36.63 -6.32 45.13
C CYS A 31 -38.04 -6.21 45.77
N SER A 32 -38.27 -5.27 46.68
CA SER A 32 -39.53 -5.18 47.45
C SER A 32 -40.76 -4.92 46.57
N LEU A 33 -40.57 -4.22 45.44
CA LEU A 33 -41.60 -3.94 44.45
C LEU A 33 -42.06 -5.18 43.68
N CYS A 34 -41.14 -6.11 43.40
CA CYS A 34 -41.48 -7.40 42.79
C CYS A 34 -42.07 -8.36 43.83
N GLN A 35 -41.57 -8.33 45.07
CA GLN A 35 -42.11 -9.15 46.16
C GLN A 35 -43.56 -8.80 46.48
N LYS A 36 -43.89 -7.50 46.65
CA LYS A 36 -45.26 -7.04 46.91
C LYS A 36 -46.26 -7.42 45.82
N ARG A 37 -45.79 -7.54 44.58
CA ARG A 37 -46.62 -7.90 43.42
C ARG A 37 -46.52 -9.35 43.01
N LYS A 38 -45.80 -10.18 43.78
CA LYS A 38 -45.54 -11.61 43.48
C LYS A 38 -44.98 -11.82 42.06
N LEU A 39 -44.14 -10.89 41.58
CA LEU A 39 -43.49 -10.96 40.29
C LEU A 39 -42.11 -11.62 40.41
N GLN A 40 -41.68 -12.34 39.37
CA GLN A 40 -40.34 -12.90 39.29
C GLN A 40 -39.31 -11.76 39.19
N CYS A 41 -38.36 -11.71 40.13
CA CYS A 41 -37.34 -10.66 40.18
C CYS A 41 -36.02 -11.22 39.67
N THR A 42 -35.57 -10.72 38.52
CA THR A 42 -34.33 -11.16 37.85
C THR A 42 -33.45 -9.93 37.65
N TYR A 43 -32.22 -9.98 38.14
CA TYR A 43 -31.22 -8.95 37.94
C TYR A 43 -30.41 -9.25 36.67
N PRO A 44 -29.97 -8.23 35.92
CA PRO A 44 -29.04 -8.44 34.81
C PRO A 44 -27.72 -8.97 35.37
N GLU A 45 -27.21 -10.05 34.78
CA GLU A 45 -25.90 -10.61 35.13
C GLU A 45 -24.82 -9.58 34.74
N GLY A 46 -23.91 -9.28 35.67
CA GLY A 46 -22.84 -8.30 35.44
C GLY A 46 -21.68 -8.92 34.68
N ASP A 47 -21.01 -8.11 33.84
CA ASP A 47 -19.79 -8.48 33.11
C ASP A 47 -18.72 -9.03 34.05
N GLY A 48 -18.58 -10.35 34.08
CA GLY A 48 -17.46 -11.06 34.71
C GLY A 48 -16.35 -11.27 33.68
N GLN A 49 -15.10 -10.97 34.06
CA GLN A 49 -13.92 -11.34 33.28
C GLN A 49 -13.87 -12.87 33.08
N PRO A 50 -13.54 -13.37 31.88
CA PRO A 50 -13.40 -14.81 31.64
C PRO A 50 -12.14 -15.34 32.33
N SER A 51 -12.31 -16.42 33.10
CA SER A 51 -11.25 -17.05 33.91
C SER A 51 -10.45 -18.11 33.17
N THR A 52 -10.79 -18.42 31.92
CA THR A 52 -10.05 -19.39 31.10
C THR A 52 -9.92 -18.94 29.63
N PRO A 53 -8.85 -19.34 28.92
CA PRO A 53 -8.65 -19.01 27.50
C PRO A 53 -9.78 -19.48 26.58
N GLN A 54 -10.43 -20.60 26.93
CA GLN A 54 -11.56 -21.15 26.17
C GLN A 54 -12.82 -20.26 26.28
N GLU A 55 -13.12 -19.75 27.48
CA GLU A 55 -14.26 -18.85 27.71
C GLU A 55 -14.06 -17.47 27.06
N ALA A 56 -12.82 -17.01 26.96
CA ALA A 56 -12.48 -15.80 26.21
C ALA A 56 -12.72 -15.99 24.70
N MET A 57 -12.43 -17.18 24.15
CA MET A 57 -12.70 -17.48 22.73
C MET A 57 -14.20 -17.65 22.44
N ASP A 58 -14.96 -18.30 23.31
CA ASP A 58 -16.42 -18.45 23.14
C ASP A 58 -17.16 -17.11 23.21
N ALA A 59 -16.66 -16.15 24.00
CA ALA A 59 -17.18 -14.79 24.07
C ALA A 59 -16.85 -13.94 22.83
N ILE A 60 -15.70 -14.18 22.18
CA ILE A 60 -15.31 -13.52 20.92
C ILE A 60 -16.10 -14.08 19.73
N TYR A 61 -16.50 -15.36 19.77
CA TYR A 61 -17.22 -15.99 18.66
C TYR A 61 -18.74 -15.72 18.70
N ASN A 62 -19.33 -15.60 19.89
CA ASN A 62 -20.75 -15.30 20.03
C ASN A 62 -21.12 -13.85 19.69
N SER A 63 -20.16 -12.96 19.40
CA SER A 63 -20.44 -11.59 18.94
C SER A 63 -20.68 -11.46 17.44
N ASN A 64 -20.49 -12.52 16.64
CA ASN A 64 -20.75 -12.53 15.20
C ASN A 64 -21.67 -13.70 14.81
N GLU A 65 -22.99 -13.48 14.80
CA GLU A 65 -23.88 -14.40 14.10
C GLU A 65 -23.59 -14.34 12.59
N HIS A 66 -22.77 -15.28 12.09
CA HIS A 66 -22.51 -15.42 10.65
C HIS A 66 -23.83 -15.63 9.90
N SER A 67 -23.98 -14.94 8.75
CA SER A 67 -25.13 -15.10 7.86
C SER A 67 -25.31 -16.56 7.42
N LEU A 68 -26.56 -16.96 7.12
CA LEU A 68 -26.88 -18.30 6.65
C LEU A 68 -26.09 -18.69 5.39
N SER A 69 -25.84 -17.72 4.49
CA SER A 69 -25.05 -17.93 3.27
C SER A 69 -23.60 -18.31 3.58
N THR A 70 -22.96 -17.65 4.56
CA THR A 70 -21.59 -17.95 4.98
C THR A 70 -21.50 -19.36 5.57
N ARG A 71 -22.45 -19.73 6.44
CA ARG A 71 -22.50 -21.08 7.04
C ARG A 71 -22.68 -22.17 5.99
N MET A 72 -23.50 -21.94 4.96
CA MET A 72 -23.69 -22.89 3.86
C MET A 72 -22.44 -23.06 3.01
N LEU A 73 -21.69 -21.97 2.77
CA LEU A 73 -20.40 -22.01 2.08
C LEU A 73 -19.36 -22.83 2.86
N GLU A 74 -19.20 -22.57 4.15
CA GLU A 74 -18.28 -23.30 5.02
C GLU A 74 -18.61 -24.80 5.04
N MET A 75 -19.90 -25.15 5.14
CA MET A 75 -20.36 -26.54 5.04
C MET A 75 -20.02 -27.17 3.69
N LYS A 76 -20.21 -26.45 2.57
CA LYS A 76 -19.88 -26.92 1.22
C LYS A 76 -18.38 -27.22 1.10
N LEU A 77 -17.53 -26.29 1.52
CA LEU A 77 -16.07 -26.41 1.43
C LEU A 77 -15.54 -27.50 2.37
N PHE A 78 -16.06 -27.59 3.59
CA PHE A 78 -15.70 -28.65 4.53
C PHE A 78 -16.15 -30.03 4.03
N HIS A 79 -17.35 -30.12 3.45
CA HIS A 79 -17.81 -31.35 2.81
C HIS A 79 -16.90 -31.77 1.66
N LEU A 80 -16.56 -30.83 0.76
CA LEU A 80 -15.62 -31.08 -0.34
C LEU A 80 -14.27 -31.57 0.17
N TYR A 81 -13.79 -31.04 1.31
CA TYR A 81 -12.57 -31.53 1.92
C TYR A 81 -12.66 -33.01 2.28
N LEU A 82 -13.74 -33.41 2.95
CA LEU A 82 -13.97 -34.77 3.46
C LEU A 82 -14.25 -35.80 2.37
N THR A 83 -14.73 -35.37 1.20
CA THR A 83 -15.08 -36.27 0.10
C THR A 83 -14.03 -36.33 -1.00
N GLU A 84 -13.37 -35.20 -1.29
CA GLU A 84 -12.54 -35.07 -2.49
C GLU A 84 -11.16 -34.45 -2.24
N THR A 85 -11.06 -33.32 -1.52
CA THR A 85 -9.78 -32.60 -1.39
C THR A 85 -8.71 -33.42 -0.69
N TYR A 86 -9.05 -34.13 0.38
CA TYR A 86 -8.08 -34.93 1.13
C TYR A 86 -7.43 -36.04 0.28
N LEU A 87 -8.15 -36.58 -0.73
CA LEU A 87 -7.62 -37.59 -1.65
C LEU A 87 -6.47 -37.04 -2.51
N THR A 88 -6.49 -35.73 -2.78
CA THR A 88 -5.44 -35.09 -3.59
C THR A 88 -4.12 -34.94 -2.82
N LEU A 89 -4.17 -34.96 -1.49
CA LEU A 89 -3.00 -34.86 -0.61
C LEU A 89 -2.32 -36.22 -0.34
N TYR A 90 -2.87 -37.31 -0.86
CA TYR A 90 -2.47 -38.67 -0.50
C TYR A 90 -2.07 -39.55 -1.70
N PRO A 91 -1.02 -40.41 -1.59
CA PRO A 91 -0.58 -41.26 -2.71
C PRO A 91 -0.91 -42.77 -2.62
N GLY A 92 -1.27 -43.39 -1.48
CA GLY A 92 -1.52 -44.85 -1.47
C GLY A 92 -1.85 -45.50 -0.10
N ARG A 93 -2.58 -46.63 -0.13
CA ARG A 93 -3.39 -47.39 0.88
C ARG A 93 -3.01 -47.51 2.38
N LEU A 94 -2.00 -46.86 2.94
CA LEU A 94 -1.76 -46.84 4.40
C LEU A 94 -2.12 -45.50 5.05
N ASP A 95 -3.18 -45.54 5.86
CA ASP A 95 -3.69 -44.54 6.81
C ASP A 95 -4.35 -43.24 6.28
N ALA A 96 -5.38 -43.38 5.43
CA ALA A 96 -6.34 -42.31 5.12
C ALA A 96 -6.94 -41.60 6.36
N SER A 97 -6.87 -42.22 7.55
CA SER A 97 -7.45 -41.69 8.79
C SER A 97 -6.88 -40.33 9.21
N HIS A 98 -5.63 -40.00 8.84
CA HIS A 98 -5.02 -38.72 9.22
C HIS A 98 -5.60 -37.54 8.44
N PHE A 99 -5.55 -37.57 7.11
CA PHE A 99 -6.10 -36.50 6.27
C PHE A 99 -7.62 -36.48 6.27
N GLN A 100 -8.27 -37.65 6.39
CA GLN A 100 -9.74 -37.76 6.37
C GLN A 100 -10.39 -37.51 7.74
N SER A 101 -9.68 -37.75 8.85
CA SER A 101 -10.29 -37.68 10.19
C SER A 101 -9.50 -36.87 11.20
N ALA A 102 -8.18 -37.04 11.32
CA ALA A 102 -7.40 -36.28 12.31
C ALA A 102 -7.36 -34.78 11.99
N ILE A 103 -7.03 -34.41 10.74
CA ILE A 103 -6.99 -33.01 10.31
C ILE A 103 -8.37 -32.33 10.43
N PRO A 104 -9.49 -32.92 9.94
CA PRO A 104 -10.82 -32.35 10.15
C PRO A 104 -11.22 -32.20 11.61
N ARG A 105 -10.90 -33.18 12.48
CA ARG A 105 -11.17 -33.05 13.93
C ARG A 105 -10.40 -31.88 14.54
N LEU A 106 -9.10 -31.75 14.24
CA LEU A 106 -8.30 -30.62 14.68
C LEU A 106 -8.82 -29.30 14.11
N ALA A 107 -9.17 -29.26 12.83
CA ALA A 107 -9.77 -28.09 12.21
C ALA A 107 -11.05 -27.65 12.94
N THR A 108 -11.96 -28.57 13.25
CA THR A 108 -13.19 -28.24 13.99
C THR A 108 -12.95 -27.83 15.44
N ALA A 109 -11.83 -28.21 16.04
CA ALA A 109 -11.45 -27.81 17.39
C ALA A 109 -10.69 -26.47 17.43
N TYR A 110 -10.01 -26.09 16.33
CA TYR A 110 -9.15 -24.91 16.26
C TYR A 110 -9.50 -24.05 15.02
N PRO A 111 -10.18 -22.90 15.20
CA PRO A 111 -10.72 -22.09 14.11
C PRO A 111 -9.71 -21.68 13.02
N PHE A 112 -8.46 -21.35 13.40
CA PHE A 112 -7.42 -21.00 12.43
C PHE A 112 -7.03 -22.18 11.52
N CYS A 113 -7.14 -23.40 12.04
CA CYS A 113 -6.91 -24.62 11.27
C CYS A 113 -8.11 -24.94 10.37
N LEU A 114 -9.34 -24.62 10.81
CA LEU A 114 -10.53 -24.68 9.96
C LEU A 114 -10.42 -23.72 8.79
N ASP A 115 -10.09 -22.45 9.04
CA ASP A 115 -9.95 -21.43 8.02
C ASP A 115 -8.89 -21.86 6.96
N ALA A 116 -7.75 -22.40 7.38
CA ALA A 116 -6.75 -22.92 6.42
C ALA A 116 -7.24 -24.12 5.59
N LEU A 117 -8.05 -25.01 6.19
CA LEU A 117 -8.65 -26.16 5.50
C LEU A 117 -9.70 -25.71 4.48
N LEU A 118 -10.54 -24.75 4.84
CA LEU A 118 -11.54 -24.15 3.97
C LEU A 118 -10.88 -23.43 2.80
N ALA A 119 -9.80 -22.68 3.05
CA ALA A 119 -9.02 -22.02 2.01
C ALA A 119 -8.50 -23.00 0.96
N PHE A 120 -7.86 -24.08 1.41
CA PHE A 120 -7.33 -25.10 0.50
C PHE A 120 -8.43 -25.82 -0.29
N SER A 121 -9.58 -26.05 0.34
CA SER A 121 -10.75 -26.66 -0.32
C SER A 121 -11.37 -25.74 -1.36
N ALA A 122 -11.40 -24.44 -1.11
CA ALA A 122 -11.85 -23.45 -2.09
C ALA A 122 -10.92 -23.42 -3.31
N LEU A 123 -9.60 -23.50 -3.13
CA LEU A 123 -8.65 -23.61 -4.25
C LEU A 123 -8.81 -24.92 -5.03
N HIS A 124 -9.08 -26.03 -4.34
CA HIS A 124 -9.37 -27.29 -5.03
C HIS A 124 -10.63 -27.15 -5.88
N LEU A 125 -11.68 -26.48 -5.37
CA LEU A 125 -12.89 -26.22 -6.14
C LEU A 125 -12.61 -25.30 -7.34
N ALA A 126 -11.80 -24.26 -7.16
CA ALA A 126 -11.34 -23.38 -8.24
C ALA A 126 -10.61 -24.16 -9.35
N SER A 127 -9.82 -25.18 -8.99
CA SER A 127 -9.12 -26.02 -9.96
C SER A 127 -10.06 -26.91 -10.79
N LYS A 128 -11.27 -27.20 -10.28
CA LYS A 128 -12.28 -28.02 -10.94
C LYS A 128 -13.28 -27.17 -11.74
N GLU A 129 -13.68 -26.02 -11.21
CA GLU A 129 -14.70 -25.13 -11.79
C GLU A 129 -14.05 -23.98 -12.58
N THR A 130 -13.54 -24.29 -13.77
CA THR A 130 -12.77 -23.35 -14.62
C THR A 130 -13.56 -22.11 -15.09
N THR A 131 -14.89 -22.10 -15.00
CA THR A 131 -15.76 -20.99 -15.41
C THR A 131 -16.14 -20.01 -14.29
N ASP A 132 -15.98 -20.41 -13.02
CA ASP A 132 -16.29 -19.60 -11.82
C ASP A 132 -15.12 -19.64 -10.81
N ASN A 133 -13.90 -19.83 -11.31
CA ASN A 133 -12.71 -20.04 -10.48
C ASN A 133 -12.37 -18.80 -9.63
N ARG A 134 -12.70 -17.59 -10.10
CA ARG A 134 -12.42 -16.32 -9.42
C ARG A 134 -13.09 -16.22 -8.05
N THR A 135 -14.38 -16.56 -7.97
CA THR A 135 -15.15 -16.55 -6.70
C THR A 135 -14.55 -17.50 -5.67
N TRP A 136 -14.04 -18.65 -6.12
CA TRP A 136 -13.41 -19.64 -5.27
C TRP A 136 -11.99 -19.22 -4.83
N VAL A 137 -11.23 -18.56 -5.71
CA VAL A 137 -9.92 -17.97 -5.37
C VAL A 137 -10.09 -16.85 -4.35
N GLU A 138 -11.08 -15.97 -4.51
CA GLU A 138 -11.41 -14.92 -3.54
C GLU A 138 -11.82 -15.50 -2.17
N SER A 139 -12.67 -16.54 -2.18
CA SER A 139 -13.03 -17.27 -0.97
C SER A 139 -11.81 -17.89 -0.29
N ALA A 140 -10.90 -18.46 -1.06
CA ALA A 140 -9.66 -19.03 -0.54
C ALA A 140 -8.77 -17.98 0.13
N LEU A 141 -8.58 -16.81 -0.51
CA LEU A 141 -7.80 -15.71 0.03
C LEU A 141 -8.40 -15.19 1.35
N MET A 142 -9.72 -15.04 1.40
CA MET A 142 -10.43 -14.64 2.61
C MET A 142 -10.13 -15.60 3.78
N TYR A 143 -10.33 -16.91 3.57
CA TYR A 143 -10.09 -17.90 4.61
C TYR A 143 -8.60 -18.03 4.97
N GLN A 144 -7.68 -17.95 4.01
CA GLN A 144 -6.24 -17.99 4.29
C GLN A 144 -5.78 -16.77 5.10
N ASN A 145 -6.28 -15.56 4.80
CA ASN A 145 -5.96 -14.35 5.56
C ASN A 145 -6.46 -14.45 7.00
N ARG A 146 -7.67 -14.99 7.21
CA ARG A 146 -8.20 -15.29 8.54
C ARG A 146 -7.32 -16.29 9.29
N ALA A 147 -6.91 -17.37 8.62
CA ALA A 147 -6.02 -18.38 9.18
C ALA A 147 -4.66 -17.77 9.60
N CYS A 148 -4.02 -16.97 8.75
CA CYS A 148 -2.74 -16.31 9.03
C CYS A 148 -2.84 -15.32 10.21
N SER A 149 -3.92 -14.52 10.26
CA SER A 149 -4.18 -13.55 11.34
C SER A 149 -4.42 -14.24 12.69
N ALA A 150 -5.20 -15.33 12.69
CA ALA A 150 -5.45 -16.11 13.89
C ALA A 150 -4.20 -16.90 14.33
N MET A 151 -3.45 -17.47 13.40
CA MET A 151 -2.18 -18.15 13.67
C MET A 151 -1.16 -17.21 14.34
N SER A 152 -1.01 -15.99 13.82
CA SER A 152 -0.05 -15.02 14.36
C SER A 152 -0.30 -14.67 15.83
N ARG A 153 -1.56 -14.73 16.28
CA ARG A 153 -1.94 -14.57 17.70
C ARG A 153 -1.60 -15.80 18.53
N VAL A 154 -1.83 -17.00 18.01
CA VAL A 154 -1.43 -18.27 18.65
C VAL A 154 0.09 -18.37 18.80
N LEU A 155 0.85 -17.85 17.84
CA LEU A 155 2.32 -17.77 17.92
C LEU A 155 2.80 -16.89 19.08
N ALA A 156 2.04 -15.86 19.46
CA ALA A 156 2.41 -14.95 20.53
C ALA A 156 2.26 -15.57 21.94
N GLU A 157 1.37 -16.56 22.10
CA GLU A 157 1.06 -17.25 23.36
C GLU A 157 1.27 -18.77 23.21
N PHE A 158 2.45 -19.16 22.71
CA PHE A 158 2.70 -20.56 22.33
C PHE A 158 2.62 -21.54 23.51
N SER A 159 1.84 -22.61 23.33
CA SER A 159 1.75 -23.75 24.24
C SER A 159 1.90 -25.06 23.47
N VAL A 160 2.27 -26.14 24.17
CA VAL A 160 2.42 -27.49 23.58
C VAL A 160 1.10 -27.98 22.96
N GLU A 161 -0.04 -27.54 23.47
CA GLU A 161 -1.36 -27.86 22.95
C GLU A 161 -1.58 -27.34 21.52
N TYR A 162 -1.07 -26.15 21.21
CA TYR A 162 -1.23 -25.53 19.89
C TYR A 162 -0.22 -26.01 18.85
N ALA A 163 0.81 -26.78 19.24
CA ALA A 163 1.87 -27.20 18.34
C ALA A 163 1.36 -28.01 17.13
N GLY A 164 0.41 -28.91 17.35
CA GLY A 164 -0.16 -29.74 16.29
C GLY A 164 -1.06 -29.01 15.32
N PRO A 165 -2.10 -28.30 15.79
CA PRO A 165 -2.93 -27.46 14.95
C PRO A 165 -2.11 -26.39 14.20
N ALA A 166 -1.11 -25.77 14.86
CA ALA A 166 -0.24 -24.78 14.24
C ALA A 166 0.53 -25.39 13.07
N PHE A 167 1.10 -26.58 13.27
CA PHE A 167 1.80 -27.32 12.22
C PHE A 167 0.91 -27.67 11.03
N ILE A 168 -0.29 -28.21 11.26
CA ILE A 168 -1.23 -28.57 10.18
C ILE A 168 -1.65 -27.34 9.38
N CYS A 169 -2.02 -26.26 10.07
CA CYS A 169 -2.42 -25.01 9.42
C CYS A 169 -1.26 -24.41 8.59
N SER A 170 -0.02 -24.50 9.07
CA SER A 170 1.17 -24.08 8.33
C SER A 170 1.35 -24.82 7.01
N ILE A 171 1.09 -26.13 7.01
CA ILE A 171 1.16 -26.96 5.81
C ILE A 171 0.05 -26.59 4.84
N LEU A 172 -1.18 -26.40 5.33
CA LEU A 172 -2.30 -26.00 4.49
C LEU A 172 -2.06 -24.61 3.86
N ILE A 173 -1.49 -23.66 4.62
CA ILE A 173 -1.09 -22.34 4.12
C ILE A 173 0.01 -22.45 3.04
N MET A 174 1.02 -23.30 3.26
CA MET A 174 2.06 -23.57 2.27
C MET A 174 1.46 -24.15 0.98
N LEU A 175 0.58 -25.14 1.10
CA LEU A 175 -0.10 -25.77 -0.04
C LEU A 175 -1.01 -24.79 -0.78
N CYS A 176 -1.71 -23.89 -0.07
CA CYS A 176 -2.46 -22.80 -0.70
C CYS A 176 -1.54 -21.93 -1.55
N SER A 177 -0.37 -21.58 -1.02
CA SER A 177 0.61 -20.72 -1.72
C SER A 177 1.13 -21.36 -3.01
N TYR A 178 1.34 -22.68 -3.03
CA TYR A 178 1.66 -23.42 -4.26
C TYR A 178 0.47 -23.51 -5.23
N ALA A 179 -0.75 -23.63 -4.69
CA ALA A 179 -1.97 -23.78 -5.48
C ALA A 179 -2.35 -22.50 -6.24
N TYR A 180 -2.18 -21.29 -5.67
CA TYR A 180 -2.61 -20.04 -6.31
C TYR A 180 -2.07 -19.86 -7.73
N PRO A 181 -0.76 -19.99 -8.01
CA PRO A 181 -0.26 -19.85 -9.38
C PRO A 181 -0.79 -20.89 -10.36
N CYS A 182 -1.31 -22.02 -9.85
CA CYS A 182 -1.90 -23.09 -10.68
C CYS A 182 -3.36 -22.84 -11.04
N VAL A 183 -4.11 -22.12 -10.19
CA VAL A 183 -5.55 -21.92 -10.34
C VAL A 183 -5.94 -20.47 -10.70
N SER A 184 -5.09 -19.50 -10.36
CA SER A 184 -5.26 -18.12 -10.78
C SER A 184 -4.91 -17.99 -12.26
N GLN A 185 -5.79 -17.36 -13.03
CA GLN A 185 -5.59 -17.06 -14.45
C GLN A 185 -4.85 -15.73 -14.67
N ASP A 186 -4.20 -15.18 -13.63
CA ASP A 186 -3.47 -13.92 -13.75
C ASP A 186 -2.23 -14.09 -14.65
N ASP A 187 -2.11 -13.24 -15.68
CA ASP A 187 -0.95 -13.11 -16.59
C ASP A 187 0.32 -12.54 -15.90
N GLN A 188 0.44 -12.71 -14.57
CA GLN A 188 1.61 -12.26 -13.83
C GLN A 188 2.83 -13.10 -14.24
N PRO A 189 4.00 -12.45 -14.49
CA PRO A 189 5.22 -13.19 -14.79
C PRO A 189 5.60 -14.09 -13.61
N PHE A 190 5.62 -15.41 -13.84
CA PHE A 190 5.99 -16.40 -12.83
C PHE A 190 7.49 -16.32 -12.54
N ASP A 191 7.88 -15.59 -11.48
CA ASP A 191 9.23 -15.62 -10.91
C ASP A 191 9.33 -16.73 -9.85
N PRO A 192 9.99 -17.87 -10.16
CA PRO A 192 10.02 -19.01 -9.26
C PRO A 192 10.83 -18.74 -7.99
N LEU A 193 11.86 -17.89 -8.05
CA LEU A 193 12.66 -17.56 -6.89
C LEU A 193 11.88 -16.64 -5.95
N ALA A 194 11.22 -15.61 -6.49
CA ALA A 194 10.36 -14.75 -5.70
C ALA A 194 9.23 -15.55 -5.02
N GLN A 195 8.60 -16.49 -5.73
CA GLN A 195 7.56 -17.35 -5.17
C GLN A 195 8.09 -18.27 -4.04
N VAL A 196 9.27 -18.89 -4.22
CA VAL A 196 9.91 -19.69 -3.16
C VAL A 196 10.24 -18.84 -1.92
N LEU A 197 10.69 -17.59 -2.12
CA LEU A 197 10.99 -16.66 -1.03
C LEU A 197 9.73 -16.13 -0.34
N GLU A 198 8.65 -15.91 -1.07
CA GLU A 198 7.34 -15.55 -0.53
C GLU A 198 6.78 -16.68 0.34
N ILE A 199 6.81 -17.92 -0.16
CA ILE A 199 6.42 -19.10 0.60
C ILE A 199 7.28 -19.21 1.87
N ARG A 200 8.62 -19.08 1.75
CA ARG A 200 9.55 -19.08 2.90
C ARG A 200 9.17 -18.03 3.94
N ARG A 201 8.87 -16.79 3.51
CA ARG A 201 8.49 -15.69 4.40
C ARG A 201 7.17 -15.99 5.11
N LEU A 202 6.18 -16.48 4.37
CA LEU A 202 4.84 -16.79 4.89
C LEU A 202 4.88 -17.88 5.98
N ILE A 203 5.78 -18.85 5.84
CA ILE A 203 5.90 -20.00 6.75
C ILE A 203 7.17 -19.98 7.61
N ALA A 204 7.90 -18.86 7.67
CA ALA A 204 9.14 -18.74 8.45
C ALA A 204 8.91 -18.99 9.95
N GLY A 205 7.81 -18.45 10.49
CA GLY A 205 7.37 -18.74 11.87
C GLY A 205 7.00 -20.21 12.09
N CYS A 206 6.67 -20.94 11.01
CA CYS A 206 6.24 -22.32 11.02
C CYS A 206 7.40 -23.32 10.88
N ALA A 207 8.49 -22.92 10.21
CA ALA A 207 9.73 -23.72 10.13
C ALA A 207 10.33 -23.99 11.53
N PHE A 208 10.11 -23.07 12.47
CA PHE A 208 10.38 -23.29 13.90
C PHE A 208 9.63 -24.53 14.42
N PHE A 209 8.36 -24.74 14.04
CA PHE A 209 7.57 -25.90 14.49
C PHE A 209 8.06 -27.22 13.91
N PHE A 210 8.47 -27.27 12.64
CA PHE A 210 9.09 -28.47 12.07
C PHE A 210 10.31 -28.91 12.90
N ASN A 211 11.15 -27.95 13.32
CA ASN A 211 12.32 -28.20 14.15
C ASN A 211 11.99 -28.53 15.62
N GLN A 212 10.91 -27.99 16.18
CA GLN A 212 10.48 -28.28 17.56
C GLN A 212 9.72 -29.60 17.68
N LEU A 213 8.85 -29.94 16.72
CA LEU A 213 8.11 -31.20 16.68
C LEU A 213 9.04 -32.42 16.57
N GLY A 214 10.14 -32.30 15.83
CA GLY A 214 11.18 -33.33 15.76
C GLY A 214 11.91 -33.58 17.10
N LYS A 215 11.72 -32.71 18.10
CA LYS A 215 12.33 -32.79 19.44
C LYS A 215 11.35 -33.17 20.54
N MET A 216 10.06 -33.34 20.23
CA MET A 216 9.03 -33.70 21.22
C MET A 216 9.06 -35.20 21.54
N GLU A 217 9.10 -35.56 22.82
CA GLU A 217 9.07 -36.97 23.26
C GLU A 217 7.72 -37.66 22.96
N HIS A 218 6.61 -36.90 22.95
CA HIS A 218 5.24 -37.41 22.74
C HIS A 218 4.41 -36.48 21.83
N PRO A 219 4.52 -36.59 20.49
CA PRO A 219 3.83 -35.69 19.55
C PRO A 219 2.29 -35.92 19.42
N GLY A 220 1.65 -36.65 20.35
CA GLY A 220 0.20 -36.86 20.35
C GLY A 220 -0.33 -37.51 19.07
N GLU A 221 -1.46 -37.02 18.54
CA GLU A 221 -2.06 -37.49 17.27
C GLU A 221 -1.14 -37.26 16.03
N LEU A 222 -0.08 -36.45 16.14
CA LEU A 222 0.89 -36.22 15.06
C LEU A 222 2.01 -37.28 15.02
N ALA A 223 2.06 -38.19 16.00
CA ALA A 223 3.06 -39.26 16.04
C ALA A 223 3.01 -40.16 14.80
N GLY A 224 1.83 -40.35 14.20
CA GLY A 224 1.66 -41.11 12.96
C GLY A 224 2.24 -40.40 11.73
N TRP A 225 2.16 -39.08 11.69
CA TRP A 225 2.76 -38.24 10.64
C TRP A 225 4.29 -38.27 10.66
N LEU A 226 4.89 -38.36 11.86
CA LEU A 226 6.35 -38.46 12.05
C LEU A 226 6.87 -39.90 11.90
N ARG A 227 6.01 -40.91 12.06
CA ARG A 227 6.34 -42.34 11.91
C ARG A 227 5.85 -42.88 10.56
N TYR A 228 6.51 -42.46 9.48
CA TYR A 228 6.32 -43.13 8.19
C TYR A 228 7.01 -44.51 8.22
N LYS A 229 6.28 -45.58 7.91
CA LYS A 229 6.86 -46.92 7.73
C LYS A 229 7.80 -46.90 6.52
N GLU A 230 9.00 -47.47 6.69
CA GLU A 230 10.06 -47.46 5.68
C GLU A 230 9.74 -48.29 4.40
N ASP A 231 8.68 -49.10 4.42
CA ASP A 231 8.43 -50.18 3.45
C ASP A 231 7.53 -49.84 2.25
N ASP A 232 7.14 -48.58 2.01
CA ASP A 232 6.29 -48.24 0.85
C ASP A 232 7.13 -48.04 -0.42
N ASN A 233 7.71 -49.14 -0.92
CA ASN A 233 8.30 -49.25 -2.26
C ASN A 233 7.16 -49.22 -3.30
N SER A 234 6.65 -48.03 -3.56
CA SER A 234 5.80 -47.79 -4.73
C SER A 234 6.69 -47.58 -5.96
N ASP A 235 6.30 -48.27 -7.04
CA ASP A 235 6.96 -48.40 -8.35
C ASP A 235 7.79 -47.15 -8.74
N ASP A 236 9.12 -47.32 -8.77
CA ASP A 236 10.08 -46.24 -9.03
C ASP A 236 9.90 -45.71 -10.47
N GLY A 237 9.24 -44.55 -10.58
CA GLY A 237 9.02 -43.91 -11.87
C GLY A 237 10.36 -43.57 -12.54
N ILE A 238 10.51 -43.91 -13.82
CA ILE A 238 11.74 -43.71 -14.64
C ILE A 238 12.35 -42.30 -14.49
N LEU A 239 11.52 -41.26 -14.33
CA LEU A 239 11.97 -39.89 -14.14
C LEU A 239 12.62 -39.65 -12.76
N LYS A 240 12.10 -40.28 -11.70
CA LYS A 240 12.67 -40.23 -10.34
C LYS A 240 14.10 -40.76 -10.34
N ASP A 241 14.31 -41.93 -10.93
CA ASP A 241 15.64 -42.54 -11.05
C ASP A 241 16.59 -41.66 -11.87
N ALA A 242 16.11 -41.07 -12.95
CA ALA A 242 16.90 -40.14 -13.77
C ALA A 242 17.32 -38.89 -12.99
N VAL A 243 16.45 -38.33 -12.14
CA VAL A 243 16.78 -37.18 -11.27
C VAL A 243 17.81 -37.56 -10.23
N LEU A 244 17.67 -38.72 -9.57
CA LEU A 244 18.64 -39.20 -8.57
C LEU A 244 20.02 -39.44 -9.19
N GLN A 245 20.09 -40.04 -10.38
CA GLN A 245 21.34 -40.22 -11.12
C GLN A 245 21.97 -38.88 -11.52
N SER A 246 21.17 -37.88 -11.89
CA SER A 246 21.67 -36.54 -12.21
C SER A 246 22.22 -35.83 -10.97
N LEU A 247 21.53 -35.93 -9.83
CA LEU A 247 21.99 -35.39 -8.56
C LEU A 247 23.31 -36.04 -8.11
N GLU A 248 23.51 -37.36 -8.26
CA GLU A 248 24.80 -37.99 -7.94
C GLU A 248 25.97 -37.41 -8.77
N ARG A 249 25.75 -37.12 -10.05
CA ARG A 249 26.78 -36.45 -10.87
C ARG A 249 27.09 -35.05 -10.38
N ILE A 250 26.09 -34.30 -9.91
CA ILE A 250 26.29 -32.98 -9.31
C ILE A 250 27.07 -33.10 -8.01
N LYS A 251 26.82 -34.14 -7.19
CA LYS A 251 27.59 -34.40 -5.97
C LYS A 251 29.08 -34.53 -6.25
N ASP A 252 29.45 -35.24 -7.31
CA ASP A 252 30.85 -35.37 -7.73
C ASP A 252 31.47 -34.04 -8.17
N MET A 253 30.67 -33.11 -8.68
CA MET A 253 31.13 -31.74 -8.99
C MET A 253 31.27 -30.90 -7.73
N ILE A 254 30.31 -30.97 -6.80
CA ILE A 254 30.38 -30.27 -5.50
C ILE A 254 31.63 -30.69 -4.72
N ARG A 255 32.00 -31.99 -4.75
CA ARG A 255 33.22 -32.51 -4.11
C ARG A 255 34.51 -31.83 -4.58
N ARG A 256 34.53 -31.29 -5.81
CA ARG A 256 35.69 -30.60 -6.42
C ARG A 256 35.72 -29.10 -6.15
N VAL A 257 34.68 -28.55 -5.50
CA VAL A 257 34.64 -27.14 -5.08
C VAL A 257 35.44 -26.98 -3.80
N ASP A 258 36.34 -26.00 -3.76
CA ASP A 258 37.08 -25.62 -2.57
C ASP A 258 36.50 -24.32 -1.97
N GLY A 259 36.40 -24.26 -0.63
CA GLY A 259 35.99 -23.05 0.10
C GLY A 259 34.59 -23.12 0.74
N PRO A 260 34.14 -22.02 1.38
CA PRO A 260 32.96 -22.00 2.26
C PRO A 260 31.62 -22.19 1.52
N ARG A 261 31.62 -22.13 0.18
CA ARG A 261 30.43 -22.39 -0.64
C ARG A 261 30.08 -23.87 -0.73
N LYS A 262 31.05 -24.76 -0.49
CA LYS A 262 30.87 -26.21 -0.59
C LYS A 262 29.76 -26.73 0.33
N ASP A 263 29.82 -26.36 1.61
CA ASP A 263 28.86 -26.81 2.63
C ASP A 263 27.42 -26.39 2.25
N VAL A 264 27.26 -25.18 1.70
CA VAL A 264 25.96 -24.66 1.24
C VAL A 264 25.36 -25.50 0.11
N TYR A 265 26.21 -25.96 -0.83
CA TYR A 265 25.78 -26.84 -1.91
C TYR A 265 25.50 -28.27 -1.42
N GLU A 266 26.35 -28.81 -0.54
CA GLU A 266 26.18 -30.15 0.02
C GLU A 266 24.88 -30.27 0.84
N ASP A 267 24.58 -29.28 1.69
CA ASP A 267 23.34 -29.24 2.47
C ASP A 267 22.11 -29.23 1.58
N THR A 268 22.11 -28.40 0.53
CA THR A 268 20.98 -28.28 -0.39
C THR A 268 20.84 -29.54 -1.25
N TRP A 269 21.96 -30.11 -1.67
CA TRP A 269 22.00 -31.36 -2.42
C TRP A 269 21.43 -32.52 -1.60
N GLU A 270 21.84 -32.66 -0.33
CA GLU A 270 21.40 -33.74 0.56
C GLU A 270 19.88 -33.69 0.76
N PHE A 271 19.35 -32.49 1.01
CA PHE A 271 17.90 -32.29 1.09
C PHE A 271 17.20 -32.70 -0.21
N LEU A 272 17.64 -32.19 -1.37
CA LEU A 272 16.99 -32.47 -2.65
C LEU A 272 17.04 -33.97 -2.99
N TYR A 273 18.16 -34.64 -2.70
CA TYR A 273 18.33 -36.06 -2.95
C TYR A 273 17.35 -36.90 -2.14
N GLU A 274 17.20 -36.63 -0.84
CA GLU A 274 16.22 -37.33 0.00
C GLU A 274 14.78 -36.95 -0.36
N ALA A 275 14.53 -35.69 -0.70
CA ALA A 275 13.21 -35.22 -1.12
C ALA A 275 12.74 -35.87 -2.43
N VAL A 276 13.63 -36.10 -3.40
CA VAL A 276 13.28 -36.76 -4.68
C VAL A 276 13.00 -38.25 -4.49
N LYS A 277 13.65 -38.93 -3.54
CA LYS A 277 13.31 -40.32 -3.21
C LYS A 277 11.86 -40.45 -2.74
N ARG A 278 11.33 -39.40 -2.10
CA ARG A 278 9.97 -39.34 -1.55
C ARG A 278 9.31 -37.99 -1.86
N PRO A 279 8.86 -37.77 -3.12
CA PRO A 279 8.42 -36.45 -3.57
C PRO A 279 7.26 -35.87 -2.75
N MET A 280 6.31 -36.71 -2.32
CA MET A 280 5.22 -36.39 -1.38
C MET A 280 5.51 -37.01 -0.01
N GLY A 281 6.23 -36.27 0.85
CA GLY A 281 6.41 -36.61 2.27
C GLY A 281 7.80 -37.13 2.66
N GLY A 282 7.87 -37.91 3.75
CA GLY A 282 9.13 -38.28 4.40
C GLY A 282 9.52 -37.35 5.55
N ARG A 283 10.60 -37.69 6.27
CA ARG A 283 11.05 -36.95 7.47
C ARG A 283 11.31 -35.47 7.20
N GLU A 284 11.73 -35.15 5.98
CA GLU A 284 12.10 -33.81 5.55
C GLU A 284 10.98 -33.08 4.79
N GLY A 285 9.79 -33.69 4.62
CA GLY A 285 8.62 -33.04 4.01
C GLY A 285 8.53 -33.10 2.47
N GLY A 286 9.41 -33.87 1.82
CA GLY A 286 9.42 -34.06 0.36
C GLY A 286 9.86 -32.82 -0.42
N VAL A 287 9.65 -32.80 -1.73
CA VAL A 287 10.19 -31.72 -2.59
C VAL A 287 9.54 -30.38 -2.28
N ILE A 288 8.25 -30.36 -1.92
CA ILE A 288 7.47 -29.17 -1.57
C ILE A 288 8.08 -28.39 -0.38
N ALA A 289 8.87 -29.05 0.48
CA ALA A 289 9.47 -28.45 1.66
C ALA A 289 10.77 -27.66 1.39
N LEU A 290 11.25 -27.52 0.14
CA LEU A 290 12.47 -26.77 -0.14
C LEU A 290 12.51 -25.35 0.46
N PRO A 291 11.44 -24.52 0.40
CA PRO A 291 11.47 -23.15 0.93
C PRO A 291 11.86 -23.04 2.40
N ILE A 292 11.52 -24.05 3.21
CA ILE A 292 11.85 -24.10 4.65
C ILE A 292 13.21 -24.72 4.95
N ARG A 293 13.90 -25.29 3.96
CA ARG A 293 15.17 -26.04 4.15
C ARG A 293 16.40 -25.39 3.56
N ILE A 294 16.25 -24.55 2.55
CA ILE A 294 17.39 -23.83 1.97
C ILE A 294 17.95 -22.79 2.95
N SER A 295 19.27 -22.63 2.99
CA SER A 295 19.93 -21.61 3.81
C SER A 295 19.86 -20.23 3.15
N ASP A 296 20.00 -19.16 3.94
CA ASP A 296 20.08 -17.80 3.39
C ASP A 296 21.30 -17.64 2.47
N ASN A 297 22.41 -18.33 2.78
CA ASN A 297 23.60 -18.37 1.92
C ASN A 297 23.29 -18.99 0.54
N TYR A 298 22.45 -20.01 0.47
CA TYR A 298 22.04 -20.60 -0.82
C TYR A 298 21.16 -19.63 -1.63
N VAL A 299 20.29 -18.87 -0.95
CA VAL A 299 19.47 -17.82 -1.58
C VAL A 299 20.35 -16.72 -2.16
N GLU A 300 21.38 -16.27 -1.44
CA GLU A 300 22.32 -15.27 -1.96
C GLU A 300 23.08 -15.78 -3.19
N LEU A 301 23.52 -17.04 -3.19
CA LEU A 301 24.15 -17.64 -4.38
C LEU A 301 23.21 -17.67 -5.60
N LEU A 302 21.92 -17.92 -5.40
CA LEU A 302 20.93 -17.84 -6.49
C LEU A 302 20.78 -16.42 -7.03
N LYS A 303 20.76 -15.40 -6.16
CA LYS A 303 20.70 -13.98 -6.54
C LYS A 303 21.96 -13.51 -7.27
N GLU A 304 23.14 -13.91 -6.80
CA GLU A 304 24.43 -13.66 -7.47
C GLU A 304 24.53 -14.36 -8.83
N GLY A 305 23.65 -15.32 -9.08
CA GLY A 305 23.58 -16.07 -10.31
C GLY A 305 24.60 -17.20 -10.42
N ASP A 306 25.03 -17.74 -9.29
CA ASP A 306 25.93 -18.89 -9.20
C ASP A 306 25.36 -20.12 -9.94
N TRP A 307 26.18 -20.75 -10.79
CA TRP A 307 25.72 -21.83 -11.65
C TRP A 307 25.44 -23.13 -10.91
N MET A 308 26.20 -23.45 -9.86
CA MET A 308 25.94 -24.66 -9.07
C MET A 308 24.60 -24.53 -8.33
N ALA A 309 24.37 -23.37 -7.70
CA ALA A 309 23.09 -23.05 -7.06
C ALA A 309 21.93 -23.09 -8.06
N ARG A 310 22.06 -22.45 -9.24
CA ARG A 310 21.04 -22.48 -10.29
C ARG A 310 20.73 -23.89 -10.75
N VAL A 311 21.74 -24.74 -10.93
CA VAL A 311 21.56 -26.14 -11.37
C VAL A 311 20.84 -26.96 -10.31
N LEU A 312 21.19 -26.82 -9.03
CA LEU A 312 20.43 -27.45 -7.93
C LEU A 312 18.97 -26.95 -7.91
N PHE A 313 18.73 -25.66 -8.15
CA PHE A 313 17.39 -25.09 -8.24
C PHE A 313 16.60 -25.57 -9.48
N LEU A 314 17.27 -25.83 -10.61
CA LEU A 314 16.66 -26.49 -11.76
C LEU A 314 16.25 -27.94 -11.44
N HIS A 315 17.06 -28.66 -10.66
CA HIS A 315 16.73 -30.02 -10.20
C HIS A 315 15.57 -30.02 -9.21
N TYR A 316 15.44 -28.98 -8.38
CA TYR A 316 14.22 -28.73 -7.63
C TYR A 316 13.00 -28.59 -8.55
N GLY A 317 13.11 -27.84 -9.64
CA GLY A 317 12.06 -27.74 -10.67
C GLY A 317 11.66 -29.10 -11.25
N VAL A 318 12.63 -29.95 -11.60
CA VAL A 318 12.34 -31.32 -12.07
C VAL A 318 11.73 -32.17 -10.95
N GLY A 319 12.17 -32.02 -9.71
CA GLY A 319 11.57 -32.66 -8.54
C GLY A 319 10.11 -32.26 -8.33
N MET A 320 9.78 -30.97 -8.49
CA MET A 320 8.40 -30.48 -8.45
C MET A 320 7.56 -31.05 -9.59
N HIS A 321 8.18 -31.34 -10.74
CA HIS A 321 7.50 -31.99 -11.88
C HIS A 321 7.10 -33.45 -11.58
N LEU A 322 7.77 -34.15 -10.66
CA LEU A 322 7.32 -35.47 -10.19
C LEU A 322 5.94 -35.43 -9.54
N LEU A 323 5.46 -34.24 -9.17
CA LEU A 323 4.17 -33.99 -8.55
C LEU A 323 3.16 -33.37 -9.52
N SER A 324 3.44 -33.33 -10.83
CA SER A 324 2.58 -32.64 -11.80
C SER A 324 1.20 -33.28 -11.99
N ASP A 325 0.99 -34.49 -11.48
CA ASP A 325 -0.34 -35.13 -11.37
C ASP A 325 -1.25 -34.42 -10.35
N ARG A 326 -0.66 -33.61 -9.45
CA ARG A 326 -1.38 -32.87 -8.41
C ARG A 326 -1.76 -31.49 -8.91
N TRP A 327 -3.05 -31.18 -8.81
CA TRP A 327 -3.62 -29.92 -9.30
C TRP A 327 -2.96 -28.67 -8.70
N PHE A 328 -2.52 -28.73 -7.44
CA PHE A 328 -1.91 -27.60 -6.72
C PHE A 328 -0.44 -27.34 -7.08
N VAL A 329 0.20 -28.20 -7.90
CA VAL A 329 1.58 -28.00 -8.39
C VAL A 329 1.76 -28.37 -9.88
N LYS A 330 0.64 -28.56 -10.62
CA LYS A 330 0.59 -29.17 -11.95
C LYS A 330 1.59 -28.62 -12.98
N ASP A 331 1.83 -27.31 -12.97
CA ASP A 331 2.71 -26.63 -13.93
C ASP A 331 4.00 -26.05 -13.32
N TRP A 332 4.23 -26.25 -12.02
CA TRP A 332 5.35 -25.64 -11.31
C TRP A 332 6.70 -26.02 -11.88
N GLY A 333 6.96 -27.31 -12.06
CA GLY A 333 8.26 -27.77 -12.56
C GLY A 333 8.60 -27.24 -13.95
N ARG A 334 7.59 -27.20 -14.85
CA ARG A 334 7.74 -26.63 -16.20
C ARG A 334 8.03 -25.14 -16.15
N ARG A 335 7.21 -24.38 -15.42
CA ARG A 335 7.36 -22.92 -15.30
C ARG A 335 8.67 -22.53 -14.63
N LEU A 336 9.11 -23.27 -13.61
CA LEU A 336 10.38 -23.02 -12.93
C LEU A 336 11.56 -23.20 -13.89
N VAL A 337 11.64 -24.36 -14.54
CA VAL A 337 12.74 -24.65 -15.47
C VAL A 337 12.73 -23.69 -16.66
N SER A 338 11.56 -23.32 -17.19
CA SER A 338 11.50 -22.33 -18.29
C SER A 338 11.98 -20.95 -17.85
N THR A 339 11.49 -20.42 -16.72
CA THR A 339 11.80 -19.06 -16.30
C THR A 339 13.26 -18.91 -15.88
N VAL A 340 13.82 -19.88 -15.14
CA VAL A 340 15.23 -19.83 -14.71
C VAL A 340 16.18 -19.81 -15.92
N LEU A 341 15.77 -20.43 -17.04
CA LEU A 341 16.58 -20.53 -18.25
C LEU A 341 16.35 -19.41 -19.28
N GLN A 342 15.17 -18.78 -19.30
CA GLN A 342 14.78 -17.78 -20.30
C GLN A 342 15.71 -16.55 -20.41
N PRO A 343 16.21 -15.94 -19.32
CA PRO A 343 17.03 -14.72 -19.42
C PRO A 343 18.52 -14.99 -19.75
N LEU A 344 18.94 -16.24 -19.93
CA LEU A 344 20.35 -16.60 -20.05
C LEU A 344 20.84 -16.53 -21.51
N LYS A 345 21.74 -15.57 -21.80
CA LYS A 345 22.34 -15.39 -23.13
C LYS A 345 23.38 -16.47 -23.47
N GLU A 346 24.12 -16.98 -22.47
CA GLU A 346 25.16 -18.01 -22.63
C GLU A 346 25.15 -18.98 -21.44
N ILE A 347 25.16 -20.29 -21.72
CA ILE A 347 25.27 -21.35 -20.70
C ILE A 347 26.71 -21.91 -20.78
N PRO A 348 27.48 -21.96 -19.66
CA PRO A 348 28.80 -22.56 -19.65
C PRO A 348 28.76 -24.00 -20.18
N SER A 349 29.76 -24.36 -20.99
CA SER A 349 29.81 -25.66 -21.67
C SER A 349 29.76 -26.86 -20.71
N GLU A 350 30.26 -26.68 -19.49
CA GLU A 350 30.19 -27.70 -18.42
C GLU A 350 28.76 -28.00 -17.95
N TRP A 351 27.84 -27.03 -18.03
CA TRP A 351 26.45 -27.17 -17.58
C TRP A 351 25.47 -27.41 -18.72
N ALA A 352 25.87 -27.21 -19.98
CA ALA A 352 25.00 -27.31 -21.14
C ALA A 352 24.25 -28.65 -21.25
N GLY A 353 24.94 -29.77 -20.96
CA GLY A 353 24.31 -31.10 -20.95
C GLY A 353 23.25 -31.25 -19.87
N THR A 354 23.59 -30.85 -18.64
CA THR A 354 22.69 -30.92 -17.47
C THR A 354 21.45 -30.02 -17.66
N VAL A 355 21.64 -28.79 -18.12
CA VAL A 355 20.55 -27.84 -18.39
C VAL A 355 19.62 -28.34 -19.51
N THR A 356 20.20 -28.92 -20.56
CA THR A 356 19.41 -29.51 -21.66
C THR A 356 18.58 -30.68 -21.16
N TRP A 357 19.16 -31.54 -20.32
CA TRP A 357 18.45 -32.64 -19.68
C TRP A 357 17.29 -32.12 -18.81
N THR A 358 17.50 -31.10 -17.96
CA THR A 358 16.41 -30.55 -17.12
C THR A 358 15.25 -30.02 -17.96
N ARG A 359 15.53 -29.42 -19.13
CA ARG A 359 14.50 -28.91 -20.04
C ARG A 359 13.66 -30.04 -20.63
N GLU A 360 14.30 -31.13 -21.05
CA GLU A 360 13.59 -32.26 -21.64
C GLU A 360 12.83 -33.08 -20.57
N ALA A 361 13.39 -33.16 -19.36
CA ALA A 361 12.80 -33.87 -18.23
C ALA A 361 11.41 -33.32 -17.83
N VAL A 362 11.17 -32.01 -17.99
CA VAL A 362 9.87 -31.39 -17.68
C VAL A 362 8.96 -31.22 -18.91
N ARG A 363 9.45 -31.52 -20.13
CA ARG A 363 8.71 -31.30 -21.38
C ARG A 363 7.84 -32.49 -21.79
N LYS A 364 8.17 -33.69 -21.31
CA LYS A 364 7.55 -34.96 -21.73
C LYS A 364 6.66 -35.54 -20.64
N ASP A 365 5.38 -35.75 -20.96
CA ASP A 365 4.49 -36.61 -20.19
C ASP A 365 4.96 -38.08 -20.34
N GLY A 366 5.89 -38.51 -19.49
CA GLY A 366 6.12 -39.89 -19.04
C GLY A 366 6.45 -41.04 -20.01
N GLN A 367 6.21 -40.97 -21.33
CA GLN A 367 6.22 -42.20 -22.17
C GLN A 367 7.37 -42.37 -23.18
N ASP A 368 8.18 -41.36 -23.50
CA ASP A 368 9.22 -41.45 -24.56
C ASP A 368 10.63 -40.99 -24.11
N ALA A 369 11.07 -41.38 -22.91
CA ALA A 369 12.41 -41.10 -22.38
C ALA A 369 13.51 -42.08 -22.89
N GLU A 370 13.25 -42.86 -23.94
CA GLU A 370 14.09 -44.01 -24.31
C GLU A 370 15.25 -43.69 -25.27
N LYS A 371 15.38 -42.48 -25.83
CA LYS A 371 16.33 -42.23 -26.92
C LYS A 371 17.16 -40.96 -26.76
N GLN A 372 18.19 -41.01 -25.92
CA GLN A 372 19.47 -40.33 -26.22
C GLN A 372 20.57 -40.71 -25.20
N PRO A 373 21.79 -41.07 -25.66
CA PRO A 373 22.91 -41.36 -24.77
C PRO A 373 23.54 -40.08 -24.23
N LEU A 374 23.78 -40.08 -22.93
CA LEU A 374 24.61 -39.14 -22.19
C LEU A 374 26.03 -39.10 -22.79
N LEU A 375 26.43 -37.96 -23.36
CA LEU A 375 27.75 -37.78 -23.99
C LEU A 375 28.76 -37.13 -23.04
N THR A 376 29.90 -37.80 -22.91
CA THR A 376 31.15 -37.41 -22.23
C THR A 376 31.94 -36.33 -22.98
N PRO A 377 32.89 -35.64 -22.32
CA PRO A 377 33.60 -34.49 -22.90
C PRO A 377 34.89 -34.91 -23.63
N HIS A 378 35.08 -34.43 -24.87
CA HIS A 378 36.42 -34.36 -25.48
C HIS A 378 36.60 -33.08 -26.30
N ILE A 379 37.87 -32.70 -26.36
CA ILE A 379 38.46 -31.39 -26.60
C ILE A 379 39.22 -31.39 -27.95
N LEU A 380 39.34 -30.20 -28.57
CA LEU A 380 40.35 -29.70 -29.53
C LEU A 380 40.29 -30.00 -31.06
N ALA A 381 40.40 -28.88 -31.80
CA ALA A 381 41.32 -28.60 -32.92
C ALA A 381 40.83 -28.63 -34.39
N ASP A 382 40.84 -27.42 -34.97
CA ASP A 382 41.49 -26.96 -36.21
C ASP A 382 41.03 -27.34 -37.65
N SER A 383 40.68 -26.26 -38.37
CA SER A 383 41.27 -25.79 -39.64
C SER A 383 40.73 -26.24 -41.03
N LYS A 384 40.41 -25.20 -41.81
CA LYS A 384 40.70 -24.92 -43.24
C LYS A 384 40.00 -25.66 -44.41
N SER A 385 39.47 -24.78 -45.28
CA SER A 385 39.71 -24.69 -46.74
C SER A 385 38.73 -25.31 -47.77
N THR A 386 38.01 -24.39 -48.44
CA THR A 386 37.98 -24.10 -49.91
C THR A 386 37.34 -25.07 -50.93
N ILE A 387 36.75 -24.43 -51.97
CA ILE A 387 36.38 -24.89 -53.34
C ILE A 387 34.96 -25.51 -53.41
N GLY A 388 34.03 -25.16 -54.29
CA GLY A 388 34.00 -24.43 -55.57
C GLY A 388 33.08 -25.18 -56.56
N SER A 389 32.50 -24.48 -57.56
CA SER A 389 31.66 -24.96 -58.70
C SER A 389 30.13 -25.04 -58.46
N SER A 390 29.28 -24.12 -58.95
CA SER A 390 28.85 -23.83 -60.35
C SER A 390 27.99 -24.92 -61.02
N TYR A 391 26.73 -24.59 -61.35
CA TYR A 391 26.10 -24.98 -62.62
C TYR A 391 25.00 -23.98 -63.07
N GLU A 392 25.22 -23.47 -64.29
CA GLU A 392 24.42 -22.71 -65.27
C GLU A 392 23.10 -23.41 -65.71
N LYS A 393 22.11 -22.90 -66.48
CA LYS A 393 21.60 -21.62 -67.07
C LYS A 393 20.37 -22.05 -67.90
N LYS A 394 19.37 -21.17 -68.15
CA LYS A 394 18.85 -20.87 -69.52
C LYS A 394 17.76 -19.78 -69.54
N ARG A 395 17.67 -19.10 -70.69
CA ARG A 395 17.09 -17.77 -70.98
C ARG A 395 15.94 -17.84 -72.01
N ARG A 396 14.93 -16.93 -71.85
CA ARG A 396 14.25 -15.99 -72.83
C ARG A 396 13.50 -16.56 -74.06
N PRO A 397 12.57 -15.82 -74.77
CA PRO A 397 12.48 -14.34 -75.01
C PRO A 397 11.05 -13.66 -75.01
N ALA A 398 10.95 -12.32 -74.75
CA ALA A 398 10.59 -11.14 -75.61
C ALA A 398 9.17 -11.14 -76.26
N THR A 399 8.31 -10.10 -76.18
CA THR A 399 8.28 -8.79 -76.92
C THR A 399 7.21 -7.81 -76.35
N MET A 400 7.51 -6.52 -76.10
CA MET A 400 7.21 -5.28 -76.90
C MET A 400 5.78 -4.69 -76.82
N GLY A 401 5.66 -3.42 -76.41
CA GLY A 401 4.47 -2.57 -76.58
C GLY A 401 4.55 -1.20 -75.85
N ARG A 402 4.72 -0.10 -76.62
CA ARG A 402 4.72 1.31 -76.19
C ARG A 402 3.31 1.89 -76.25
N ALA A 403 2.94 2.75 -75.28
CA ALA A 403 2.31 4.08 -75.42
C ALA A 403 1.37 4.39 -74.25
N ILE A 404 1.57 5.57 -73.63
CA ILE A 404 0.65 6.49 -72.95
C ILE A 404 1.48 7.21 -71.87
N ARG A 405 2.09 8.32 -72.26
CA ARG A 405 2.60 9.37 -71.38
C ARG A 405 1.85 10.62 -71.78
N ILE A 406 1.04 11.15 -70.87
CA ILE A 406 0.63 12.57 -70.71
C ILE A 406 -0.56 12.67 -69.71
N SER A 407 -1.29 11.60 -69.42
CA SER A 407 -2.31 11.63 -68.34
C SER A 407 -1.77 11.31 -66.93
N LEU A 408 -0.53 10.82 -66.82
CA LEU A 408 0.06 10.40 -65.55
C LEU A 408 0.73 11.55 -64.78
N THR A 409 1.09 12.65 -65.45
CA THR A 409 1.83 13.75 -64.81
C THR A 409 0.92 14.67 -63.99
N ILE A 410 -0.34 14.85 -64.36
CA ILE A 410 -1.29 15.71 -63.62
C ILE A 410 -1.85 14.97 -62.39
N THR A 411 -2.10 13.66 -62.50
CA THR A 411 -2.52 12.84 -61.36
C THR A 411 -1.36 12.64 -60.38
N LEU A 412 -0.12 12.51 -60.85
CA LEU A 412 1.04 12.42 -59.95
C LEU A 412 1.33 13.76 -59.26
N PHE A 413 1.05 14.90 -59.90
CA PHE A 413 1.24 16.23 -59.29
C PHE A 413 0.13 16.59 -58.27
N LEU A 414 -1.13 16.19 -58.54
CA LEU A 414 -2.23 16.33 -57.57
C LEU A 414 -2.09 15.37 -56.39
N VAL A 415 -1.59 14.14 -56.63
CA VAL A 415 -1.25 13.21 -55.54
C VAL A 415 -0.08 13.76 -54.74
N LEU A 416 0.98 14.28 -55.36
CA LEU A 416 2.11 14.91 -54.65
C LEU A 416 1.71 16.14 -53.84
N ILE A 417 0.76 16.97 -54.31
CA ILE A 417 0.26 18.13 -53.56
C ILE A 417 -0.64 17.69 -52.41
N VAL A 418 -1.51 16.68 -52.59
CA VAL A 418 -2.37 16.16 -51.51
C VAL A 418 -1.59 15.34 -50.49
N THR A 419 -0.47 14.71 -50.88
CA THR A 419 0.41 13.96 -49.96
C THR A 419 1.45 14.83 -49.26
N HIS A 420 1.73 16.05 -49.74
CA HIS A 420 2.78 16.92 -49.15
C HIS A 420 2.30 18.30 -48.66
N LEU A 421 1.00 18.61 -48.69
CA LEU A 421 0.46 19.82 -48.02
C LEU A 421 0.05 19.68 -46.53
N PRO A 422 -0.08 18.51 -45.88
CA PRO A 422 -0.35 18.48 -44.44
C PRO A 422 0.83 18.97 -43.59
N ASP A 423 2.06 18.94 -44.12
CA ASP A 423 3.27 19.19 -43.33
C ASP A 423 3.68 20.67 -43.20
N VAL A 424 2.82 21.62 -43.62
CA VAL A 424 3.12 23.07 -43.55
C VAL A 424 2.19 23.83 -42.59
N LEU A 425 1.22 23.15 -41.94
CA LEU A 425 0.30 23.80 -40.98
C LEU A 425 0.18 23.10 -39.62
N SER A 426 1.00 22.09 -39.32
CA SER A 426 1.14 21.54 -37.96
C SER A 426 2.31 22.19 -37.22
N SER A 427 1.98 22.71 -36.04
CA SER A 427 2.88 23.31 -35.05
C SER A 427 4.11 22.41 -34.74
N PRO A 428 5.28 22.95 -34.35
CA PRO A 428 6.53 22.20 -34.18
C PRO A 428 6.56 21.19 -33.01
N VAL A 429 5.43 20.81 -32.42
CA VAL A 429 5.36 20.06 -31.14
C VAL A 429 5.12 18.55 -31.34
N GLU A 430 4.49 18.14 -32.44
CA GLU A 430 4.20 16.71 -32.70
C GLU A 430 5.47 15.87 -32.99
N HIS A 431 6.52 16.49 -33.53
CA HIS A 431 7.68 15.77 -34.04
C HIS A 431 8.72 15.37 -32.98
N ILE A 432 8.54 15.78 -31.72
CA ILE A 432 9.47 15.46 -30.63
C ILE A 432 9.07 14.15 -29.90
N ILE A 433 7.80 13.72 -29.98
CA ILE A 433 7.28 12.61 -29.16
C ILE A 433 7.32 11.25 -29.88
N GLN A 434 7.49 11.20 -31.21
CA GLN A 434 7.57 9.95 -31.98
C GLN A 434 8.93 9.23 -31.99
N ARG A 435 9.85 9.57 -31.07
CA ARG A 435 11.01 8.70 -30.76
C ARG A 435 10.76 7.95 -29.46
N ARG A 436 9.91 6.93 -29.52
CA ARG A 436 10.03 5.78 -28.61
C ARG A 436 10.48 4.57 -29.40
N ASP A 437 11.48 3.92 -28.81
CA ASP A 437 12.02 2.60 -29.15
C ASP A 437 13.12 2.51 -30.20
N HIS A 438 14.24 3.21 -29.95
CA HIS A 438 15.57 2.66 -30.29
C HIS A 438 16.58 3.08 -29.22
N GLY A 439 17.23 2.06 -28.64
CA GLY A 439 18.04 2.18 -27.43
C GLY A 439 19.19 3.19 -27.52
N VAL A 440 19.21 4.08 -26.53
CA VAL A 440 20.42 4.53 -25.82
C VAL A 440 19.98 4.74 -24.37
N HIS A 441 20.17 3.75 -23.50
CA HIS A 441 20.26 4.03 -22.07
C HIS A 441 21.56 4.80 -21.87
N SER A 442 21.53 6.13 -21.97
CA SER A 442 22.41 6.90 -21.10
C SER A 442 21.89 6.62 -19.70
N LEU A 443 22.70 5.97 -18.87
CA LEU A 443 22.49 6.01 -17.43
C LEU A 443 22.48 7.49 -17.08
N ASP A 444 21.28 8.05 -16.90
CA ASP A 444 21.13 9.40 -16.35
C ASP A 444 21.82 9.32 -14.98
N ASP A 445 22.77 10.22 -14.73
CA ASP A 445 23.65 10.10 -13.57
C ASP A 445 22.94 10.43 -12.24
N GLY A 446 21.63 10.70 -12.30
CA GLY A 446 20.75 10.94 -11.16
C GLY A 446 20.90 12.35 -10.59
N LYS A 447 21.49 13.28 -11.35
CA LYS A 447 21.87 14.62 -10.88
C LYS A 447 21.05 15.76 -11.44
N ARG A 448 20.16 15.53 -12.40
CA ARG A 448 19.34 16.58 -13.02
C ARG A 448 18.17 16.95 -12.13
N GLY A 449 17.51 15.98 -11.53
CA GLY A 449 16.41 16.22 -10.61
C GLY A 449 15.69 14.95 -10.19
N ALA A 450 14.68 15.12 -9.34
CA ALA A 450 13.87 14.04 -8.83
C ALA A 450 12.43 14.47 -8.57
N VAL A 451 11.55 13.48 -8.63
CA VAL A 451 10.13 13.60 -8.31
C VAL A 451 9.72 12.39 -7.48
N ALA A 452 9.01 12.62 -6.38
CA ALA A 452 8.37 11.57 -5.60
C ALA A 452 6.92 11.95 -5.31
N SER A 453 6.02 11.03 -5.61
CA SER A 453 4.60 11.17 -5.34
C SER A 453 3.99 9.80 -5.07
N GLU A 454 2.77 9.83 -4.59
CA GLU A 454 1.95 8.64 -4.39
C GLU A 454 1.55 7.87 -5.66
N SER A 455 1.91 8.37 -6.83
CA SER A 455 1.61 7.73 -8.10
C SER A 455 2.85 7.66 -8.97
N ALA A 456 3.33 6.45 -9.21
CA ALA A 456 4.53 6.19 -9.99
C ALA A 456 4.38 6.69 -11.43
N ILE A 457 3.19 6.58 -12.02
CA ILE A 457 2.91 7.16 -13.35
C ILE A 457 3.06 8.69 -13.34
N CYS A 458 2.56 9.37 -12.30
CA CYS A 458 2.66 10.83 -12.20
C CYS A 458 4.06 11.32 -11.84
N SER A 459 4.82 10.55 -11.06
CA SER A 459 6.23 10.85 -10.81
C SER A 459 7.07 10.69 -12.07
N ARG A 460 6.76 9.68 -12.92
CA ARG A 460 7.40 9.54 -14.24
C ARG A 460 7.09 10.73 -15.15
N HIS A 461 5.83 11.18 -15.20
CA HIS A 461 5.48 12.40 -15.94
C HIS A 461 6.28 13.62 -15.46
N GLY A 462 6.42 13.80 -14.14
CA GLY A 462 7.27 14.86 -13.58
C GLY A 462 8.73 14.74 -14.02
N THR A 463 9.31 13.54 -14.02
CA THR A 463 10.68 13.34 -14.53
C THR A 463 10.79 13.56 -16.04
N ASP A 464 9.76 13.24 -16.82
CA ASP A 464 9.75 13.50 -18.25
C ASP A 464 9.73 15.01 -18.54
N ILE A 465 9.02 15.79 -17.73
CA ILE A 465 9.07 17.27 -17.78
C ILE A 465 10.48 17.79 -17.49
N LEU A 466 11.17 17.24 -16.48
CA LEU A 466 12.58 17.59 -16.21
C LEU A 466 13.51 17.18 -17.39
N ARG A 467 13.26 16.04 -18.04
CA ARG A 467 14.00 15.62 -19.25
C ARG A 467 13.79 16.57 -20.42
N MET A 468 12.59 17.14 -20.55
CA MET A 468 12.23 18.13 -21.57
C MET A 468 12.84 19.52 -21.32
N GLY A 469 13.60 19.70 -20.23
CA GLY A 469 14.24 20.97 -19.88
C GLY A 469 13.39 21.86 -18.98
N GLY A 470 12.30 21.33 -18.42
CA GLY A 470 11.59 21.98 -17.31
C GLY A 470 12.36 21.85 -16.00
N ASN A 471 11.91 22.60 -15.01
CA ASN A 471 12.49 22.60 -13.67
C ASN A 471 11.55 21.98 -12.64
N ALA A 472 11.92 21.99 -11.35
CA ALA A 472 11.15 21.36 -10.29
C ALA A 472 9.73 21.94 -10.15
N ALA A 473 9.50 23.21 -10.50
CA ALA A 473 8.16 23.81 -10.52
C ALA A 473 7.31 23.28 -11.68
N ASP A 474 7.88 23.19 -12.89
CA ASP A 474 7.20 22.58 -14.03
C ASP A 474 6.82 21.12 -13.75
N ALA A 475 7.76 20.37 -13.15
CA ALA A 475 7.53 18.98 -12.74
C ALA A 475 6.44 18.86 -11.67
N MET A 476 6.43 19.77 -10.68
CA MET A 476 5.40 19.79 -9.63
C MET A 476 4.01 20.03 -10.22
N VAL A 477 3.86 20.99 -11.15
CA VAL A 477 2.57 21.25 -11.81
C VAL A 477 2.06 20.02 -12.54
N SER A 478 2.92 19.38 -13.31
CA SER A 478 2.57 18.18 -14.07
C SER A 478 2.19 17.01 -13.16
N THR A 479 3.01 16.76 -12.13
CA THR A 479 2.77 15.68 -11.18
C THR A 479 1.52 15.89 -10.36
N MET A 480 1.24 17.11 -9.87
CA MET A 480 0.05 17.39 -9.07
C MET A 480 -1.25 17.22 -9.88
N LEU A 481 -1.29 17.75 -11.10
CA LEU A 481 -2.46 17.58 -11.98
C LEU A 481 -2.68 16.11 -12.36
N CYS A 482 -1.61 15.36 -12.63
CA CYS A 482 -1.71 13.93 -12.88
C CYS A 482 -2.22 13.18 -11.64
N VAL A 483 -1.73 13.52 -10.45
CA VAL A 483 -2.20 12.94 -9.18
C VAL A 483 -3.69 13.23 -8.98
N GLY A 484 -4.18 14.43 -9.34
CA GLY A 484 -5.62 14.72 -9.35
C GLY A 484 -6.46 13.84 -10.28
N VAL A 485 -5.82 13.17 -11.25
CA VAL A 485 -6.46 12.18 -12.14
C VAL A 485 -6.31 10.76 -11.60
N ALA A 486 -5.10 10.36 -11.17
CA ALA A 486 -4.81 8.99 -10.76
C ALA A 486 -5.22 8.71 -9.30
N GLY A 487 -5.01 9.67 -8.41
CA GLY A 487 -5.40 9.70 -7.01
C GLY A 487 -6.65 10.54 -6.76
N MET A 488 -7.61 10.54 -7.69
CA MET A 488 -8.81 11.41 -7.64
C MET A 488 -9.67 11.20 -6.38
N TYR A 489 -9.48 10.08 -5.68
CA TYR A 489 -10.18 9.74 -4.45
C TYR A 489 -9.75 10.58 -3.23
N HIS A 490 -8.65 11.33 -3.27
CA HIS A 490 -8.30 12.23 -2.17
C HIS A 490 -7.66 13.56 -2.59
N SER A 491 -7.42 13.80 -3.89
CA SER A 491 -6.87 15.06 -4.40
C SER A 491 -7.39 15.40 -5.80
N GLY A 492 -7.27 16.67 -6.19
CA GLY A 492 -7.51 17.13 -7.56
C GLY A 492 -8.04 18.56 -7.65
N ILE A 493 -8.33 18.99 -8.88
CA ILE A 493 -8.58 20.41 -9.21
C ILE A 493 -9.81 21.01 -8.52
N GLY A 494 -10.70 20.18 -7.97
CA GLY A 494 -11.83 20.61 -7.13
C GLY A 494 -11.48 20.82 -5.66
N GLY A 495 -10.21 20.75 -5.27
CA GLY A 495 -9.71 20.94 -3.91
C GLY A 495 -8.65 22.04 -3.78
N GLY A 496 -7.72 21.86 -2.84
CA GLY A 496 -6.71 22.85 -2.48
C GLY A 496 -5.57 22.25 -1.65
N GLY A 497 -4.74 23.09 -1.05
CA GLY A 497 -3.57 22.61 -0.32
C GLY A 497 -2.49 23.66 -0.05
N TYR A 498 -1.25 23.19 0.13
CA TYR A 498 -0.10 24.01 0.51
C TYR A 498 1.18 23.60 -0.22
N MET A 499 2.00 24.58 -0.59
CA MET A 499 3.34 24.36 -1.13
C MET A 499 4.36 25.13 -0.32
N LEU A 500 5.42 24.44 0.11
CA LEU A 500 6.64 25.08 0.57
C LEU A 500 7.65 25.05 -0.58
N VAL A 501 8.06 26.22 -1.05
CA VAL A 501 9.00 26.39 -2.14
C VAL A 501 10.32 26.91 -1.57
N ARG A 502 11.43 26.24 -1.89
CA ARG A 502 12.78 26.77 -1.73
C ARG A 502 13.32 27.14 -3.10
N ALA A 503 13.50 28.44 -3.33
CA ALA A 503 14.04 28.95 -4.57
C ALA A 503 15.55 28.65 -4.72
N PRO A 504 16.11 28.69 -5.95
CA PRO A 504 17.55 28.45 -6.18
C PRO A 504 18.48 29.34 -5.37
N ASN A 505 18.07 30.59 -5.11
CA ASN A 505 18.80 31.57 -4.29
C ASN A 505 18.77 31.27 -2.78
N GLY A 506 18.05 30.22 -2.35
CA GLY A 506 17.90 29.81 -0.95
C GLY A 506 16.77 30.49 -0.18
N THR A 507 15.96 31.36 -0.79
CA THR A 507 14.78 31.93 -0.14
C THR A 507 13.63 30.93 -0.11
N PHE A 508 12.78 31.04 0.91
CA PHE A 508 11.58 30.22 1.05
C PHE A 508 10.32 31.03 0.81
N GLU A 509 9.31 30.38 0.25
CA GLU A 509 7.97 30.92 0.06
C GLU A 509 6.95 29.86 0.44
N PHE A 510 5.92 30.27 1.19
CA PHE A 510 4.78 29.41 1.52
C PHE A 510 3.56 29.88 0.73
N ILE A 511 3.16 29.07 -0.25
CA ILE A 511 1.97 29.28 -1.07
C ILE A 511 0.80 28.52 -0.43
N ASP A 512 -0.15 29.26 0.11
CA ASP A 512 -1.41 28.78 0.66
C ASP A 512 -2.51 28.89 -0.41
N PHE A 513 -2.83 27.75 -1.01
CA PHE A 513 -3.93 27.56 -1.95
C PHE A 513 -5.03 26.68 -1.33
N ARG A 514 -5.18 26.73 -0.01
CA ARG A 514 -6.28 26.08 0.71
C ARG A 514 -7.61 26.70 0.30
N GLU A 515 -8.65 25.89 0.30
CA GLU A 515 -10.01 26.29 0.03
C GLU A 515 -10.48 27.35 1.02
N THR A 516 -11.32 28.27 0.55
CA THR A 516 -11.98 29.25 1.41
C THR A 516 -13.45 28.92 1.57
N ALA A 517 -14.01 29.20 2.73
CA ALA A 517 -15.46 29.15 2.93
C ALA A 517 -16.17 30.11 1.97
N PRO A 518 -17.25 29.69 1.27
CA PRO A 518 -18.03 30.59 0.41
C PRO A 518 -18.56 31.82 1.17
N ALA A 519 -18.89 32.90 0.45
CA ALA A 519 -19.38 34.14 1.05
C ALA A 519 -20.67 33.95 1.87
N ALA A 520 -21.48 32.95 1.53
CA ALA A 520 -22.71 32.60 2.23
C ALA A 520 -22.49 31.71 3.47
N ALA A 521 -21.25 31.26 3.75
CA ALA A 521 -20.96 30.44 4.92
C ALA A 521 -21.13 31.24 6.21
N PHE A 522 -21.57 30.60 7.29
CA PHE A 522 -21.73 31.24 8.59
C PHE A 522 -21.45 30.25 9.71
N GLN A 523 -21.07 30.80 10.87
CA GLN A 523 -20.53 30.07 12.01
C GLN A 523 -21.34 28.82 12.41
N ASP A 524 -22.66 28.95 12.42
CA ASP A 524 -23.56 27.98 13.03
C ASP A 524 -24.21 27.04 12.00
N MET A 525 -23.73 27.03 10.74
CA MET A 525 -24.41 26.36 9.62
C MET A 525 -24.51 24.83 9.74
N PHE A 526 -23.67 24.18 10.56
CA PHE A 526 -23.68 22.73 10.76
C PHE A 526 -24.16 22.24 12.13
N ILE A 527 -24.58 23.12 13.05
CA ILE A 527 -24.97 22.73 14.43
C ILE A 527 -26.05 21.63 14.47
N ASN A 528 -26.95 21.59 13.48
CA ASN A 528 -28.03 20.59 13.41
C ASN A 528 -27.90 19.63 12.22
N SER A 529 -26.77 19.63 11.52
CA SER A 529 -26.61 18.90 10.25
C SER A 529 -25.14 18.58 9.97
N SER A 530 -24.50 17.81 10.87
CA SER A 530 -23.10 17.39 10.72
C SER A 530 -22.84 16.66 9.40
N ASP A 531 -23.78 15.86 8.92
CA ASP A 531 -23.60 15.14 7.64
C ASP A 531 -23.48 16.10 6.44
N ALA A 532 -23.96 17.34 6.57
CA ALA A 532 -23.86 18.36 5.52
C ALA A 532 -22.48 19.03 5.44
N SER A 533 -21.59 18.83 6.44
CA SER A 533 -20.18 19.26 6.34
C SER A 533 -19.33 18.26 5.56
N THR A 534 -19.78 17.01 5.42
CA THR A 534 -19.05 15.94 4.74
C THR A 534 -19.61 15.59 3.37
N ILE A 535 -20.94 15.66 3.16
CA ILE A 535 -21.59 15.24 1.91
C ILE A 535 -22.48 16.36 1.35
N GLY A 536 -22.46 16.53 0.03
CA GLY A 536 -23.29 17.48 -0.70
C GLY A 536 -22.62 18.84 -0.93
N GLY A 537 -23.31 19.75 -1.59
CA GLY A 537 -22.73 21.02 -2.06
C GLY A 537 -22.39 22.01 -0.94
N LEU A 538 -22.97 21.87 0.27
CA LEU A 538 -22.61 22.72 1.43
C LEU A 538 -21.24 22.39 2.01
N ALA A 539 -20.78 21.15 1.80
CA ALA A 539 -19.51 20.67 2.31
C ALA A 539 -18.32 21.28 1.54
N SER A 540 -18.54 21.77 0.32
CA SER A 540 -17.47 22.23 -0.56
C SER A 540 -17.03 23.66 -0.27
N GLY A 541 -15.74 23.82 0.04
CA GLY A 541 -15.03 25.09 0.00
C GLY A 541 -14.65 25.48 -1.44
N VAL A 542 -14.32 26.76 -1.65
CA VAL A 542 -13.94 27.30 -2.97
C VAL A 542 -12.59 26.70 -3.40
N PRO A 543 -12.50 25.96 -4.53
CA PRO A 543 -11.27 25.26 -4.91
C PRO A 543 -10.10 26.18 -5.23
N GLY A 544 -8.90 25.83 -4.74
CA GLY A 544 -7.70 26.64 -4.86
C GLY A 544 -6.57 26.07 -5.70
N GLU A 545 -6.59 24.77 -6.01
CA GLU A 545 -5.46 24.06 -6.62
C GLU A 545 -4.95 24.73 -7.92
N ILE A 546 -5.86 25.09 -8.85
CA ILE A 546 -5.46 25.69 -10.13
C ILE A 546 -4.80 27.07 -9.94
N ARG A 547 -5.25 27.91 -9.00
CA ARG A 547 -4.55 29.17 -8.69
C ARG A 547 -3.20 28.94 -8.02
N GLY A 548 -3.09 27.93 -7.15
CA GLY A 548 -1.81 27.52 -6.55
C GLY A 548 -0.77 27.16 -7.60
N LEU A 549 -1.18 26.28 -8.52
CA LEU A 549 -0.34 25.81 -9.63
C LEU A 549 -0.01 26.92 -10.63
N GLU A 550 -0.96 27.80 -10.94
CA GLU A 550 -0.71 28.99 -11.74
C GLU A 550 0.35 29.89 -11.12
N TYR A 551 0.22 30.19 -9.82
CA TYR A 551 1.17 31.05 -9.12
C TYR A 551 2.58 30.43 -9.16
N LEU A 552 2.69 29.14 -8.82
CA LEU A 552 3.95 28.42 -8.85
C LEU A 552 4.59 28.46 -10.25
N HIS A 553 3.80 28.16 -11.30
CA HIS A 553 4.27 28.13 -12.69
C HIS A 553 4.72 29.51 -13.17
N LYS A 554 3.95 30.57 -12.88
CA LYS A 554 4.30 31.94 -13.30
C LYS A 554 5.59 32.45 -12.65
N HIS A 555 5.87 32.07 -11.40
CA HIS A 555 7.03 32.57 -10.65
C HIS A 555 8.28 31.73 -10.83
N TYR A 556 8.10 30.41 -10.98
CA TYR A 556 9.22 29.47 -10.99
C TYR A 556 9.28 28.58 -12.23
N GLY A 557 8.22 28.43 -13.02
CA GLY A 557 8.18 27.55 -14.19
C GLY A 557 9.03 28.05 -15.36
N SER A 558 9.51 27.13 -16.19
CA SER A 558 10.32 27.41 -17.38
C SER A 558 9.67 26.96 -18.69
N LEU A 559 8.74 25.98 -18.63
CA LEU A 559 8.04 25.49 -19.82
C LEU A 559 6.71 26.20 -20.04
N PRO A 560 6.13 26.17 -21.25
CA PRO A 560 4.77 26.66 -21.48
C PRO A 560 3.74 25.93 -20.60
N TRP A 561 2.75 26.66 -20.08
CA TRP A 561 1.67 26.10 -19.24
C TRP A 561 1.01 24.87 -19.86
N SER A 562 0.67 24.93 -21.15
CA SER A 562 0.07 23.82 -21.86
C SER A 562 0.94 22.56 -21.85
N ALA A 563 2.27 22.70 -21.93
CA ALA A 563 3.20 21.57 -21.92
C ALA A 563 3.23 20.85 -20.57
N VAL A 564 3.10 21.58 -19.46
CA VAL A 564 3.11 20.98 -18.11
C VAL A 564 1.76 20.39 -17.71
N VAL A 565 0.65 20.89 -18.29
CA VAL A 565 -0.71 20.32 -18.07
C VAL A 565 -0.96 19.08 -18.94
N GLN A 566 -0.34 19.00 -20.12
CA GLN A 566 -0.60 17.94 -21.10
C GLN A 566 -0.48 16.50 -20.56
N PRO A 567 0.49 16.16 -19.69
CA PRO A 567 0.57 14.81 -19.14
C PRO A 567 -0.69 14.39 -18.38
N ALA A 568 -1.31 15.28 -17.61
CA ALA A 568 -2.56 14.99 -16.91
C ALA A 568 -3.73 14.82 -17.89
N VAL A 569 -3.77 15.60 -18.98
CA VAL A 569 -4.75 15.44 -20.07
C VAL A 569 -4.63 14.04 -20.69
N GLN A 570 -3.39 13.59 -20.95
CA GLN A 570 -3.12 12.25 -21.48
C GLN A 570 -3.55 11.17 -20.49
N THR A 571 -3.15 11.25 -19.22
CA THR A 571 -3.56 10.29 -18.18
C THR A 571 -5.09 10.18 -18.09
N ALA A 572 -5.81 11.31 -18.15
CA ALA A 572 -7.27 11.31 -18.08
C ALA A 572 -7.93 10.76 -19.35
N ARG A 573 -7.40 11.09 -20.53
CA ARG A 573 -8.00 10.71 -21.83
C ARG A 573 -7.68 9.28 -22.22
N GLU A 574 -6.40 8.92 -22.11
CA GLU A 574 -5.89 7.59 -22.48
C GLU A 574 -6.11 6.59 -21.36
N GLY A 575 -6.27 7.03 -20.11
CA GLY A 575 -6.53 6.16 -18.98
C GLY A 575 -5.30 5.48 -18.41
N PHE A 576 -5.55 4.64 -17.41
CA PHE A 576 -4.53 3.82 -16.75
C PHE A 576 -5.16 2.54 -16.19
N LEU A 577 -4.33 1.58 -15.82
CA LEU A 577 -4.80 0.35 -15.18
C LEU A 577 -5.16 0.63 -13.72
N VAL A 578 -6.33 0.15 -13.30
CA VAL A 578 -6.80 0.22 -11.92
C VAL A 578 -5.85 -0.61 -11.04
N GLY A 579 -5.10 0.09 -10.19
CA GLY A 579 -4.17 -0.50 -9.22
C GLY A 579 -4.86 -0.99 -7.94
N ARG A 580 -4.08 -1.60 -7.05
CA ARG A 580 -4.59 -2.13 -5.76
C ARG A 580 -5.03 -1.01 -4.82
N ASP A 581 -4.33 0.13 -4.84
CA ASP A 581 -4.66 1.26 -3.99
C ASP A 581 -6.01 1.85 -4.40
N LEU A 582 -6.25 2.05 -5.71
CA LEU A 582 -7.54 2.52 -6.21
C LEU A 582 -8.69 1.59 -5.83
N VAL A 583 -8.53 0.26 -5.95
CA VAL A 583 -9.53 -0.71 -5.48
C VAL A 583 -9.81 -0.53 -3.99
N HIS A 584 -8.74 -0.47 -3.18
CA HIS A 584 -8.86 -0.30 -1.73
C HIS A 584 -9.60 0.99 -1.35
N TYR A 585 -9.32 2.12 -2.01
CA TYR A 585 -9.98 3.38 -1.74
C TYR A 585 -11.42 3.42 -2.23
N MET A 586 -11.74 2.79 -3.37
CA MET A 586 -13.13 2.61 -3.81
C MET A 586 -13.94 1.77 -2.83
N GLU A 587 -13.37 0.67 -2.31
CA GLU A 587 -14.00 -0.16 -1.28
C GLU A 587 -14.21 0.63 0.01
N SER A 588 -13.16 1.34 0.48
CA SER A 588 -13.20 2.13 1.72
C SER A 588 -14.22 3.27 1.66
N ALA A 589 -14.35 3.94 0.51
CA ALA A 589 -15.30 5.03 0.33
C ALA A 589 -16.77 4.57 0.34
N VAL A 590 -17.03 3.37 -0.19
CA VAL A 590 -18.38 2.79 -0.23
C VAL A 590 -18.74 2.16 1.11
N GLY A 591 -17.80 1.42 1.72
CA GLY A 591 -18.03 0.70 2.97
C GLY A 591 -19.24 -0.23 2.89
N ASP A 592 -20.04 -0.25 3.96
CA ASP A 592 -21.31 -1.00 4.03
C ASP A 592 -22.52 -0.22 3.46
N GLY A 593 -22.28 0.96 2.89
CA GLY A 593 -23.32 1.86 2.38
C GLY A 593 -23.78 1.55 0.95
N GLU A 594 -24.63 2.43 0.41
CA GLU A 594 -24.97 2.37 -1.01
C GLU A 594 -23.73 2.70 -1.86
N ASP A 595 -23.46 1.84 -2.85
CA ASP A 595 -22.38 2.01 -3.79
C ASP A 595 -22.64 3.17 -4.76
N PHE A 596 -22.35 4.39 -4.33
CA PHE A 596 -22.53 5.57 -5.16
C PHE A 596 -21.67 5.53 -6.44
N LEU A 597 -20.53 4.82 -6.44
CA LEU A 597 -19.65 4.71 -7.61
C LEU A 597 -20.32 3.94 -8.76
N SER A 598 -21.18 2.96 -8.45
CA SER A 598 -21.94 2.21 -9.48
C SER A 598 -23.41 2.60 -9.60
N LYS A 599 -24.01 3.20 -8.56
CA LYS A 599 -25.44 3.55 -8.53
C LYS A 599 -25.74 4.99 -8.93
N ASN A 600 -24.82 5.92 -8.67
CA ASN A 600 -25.02 7.30 -9.11
C ASN A 600 -24.66 7.41 -10.60
N PRO A 601 -25.58 7.86 -11.49
CA PRO A 601 -25.33 7.92 -12.93
C PRO A 601 -24.12 8.76 -13.32
N THR A 602 -23.78 9.81 -12.57
CA THR A 602 -22.63 10.66 -12.86
C THR A 602 -21.32 9.94 -12.60
N TRP A 603 -21.23 9.20 -11.49
CA TRP A 603 -20.04 8.45 -11.10
C TRP A 603 -19.88 7.17 -11.93
N ALA A 604 -20.99 6.48 -12.21
CA ALA A 604 -21.00 5.22 -12.93
C ALA A 604 -20.41 5.31 -14.34
N ILE A 605 -20.42 6.49 -14.98
CA ILE A 605 -19.80 6.69 -16.31
C ILE A 605 -18.32 6.35 -16.26
N ASP A 606 -17.62 6.73 -15.19
CA ASP A 606 -16.17 6.57 -15.09
C ASP A 606 -15.80 5.31 -14.29
N PHE A 607 -16.56 5.01 -13.23
CA PHE A 607 -16.24 3.93 -12.29
C PHE A 607 -17.00 2.62 -12.54
N ALA A 608 -18.07 2.64 -13.32
CA ALA A 608 -18.86 1.44 -13.64
C ALA A 608 -19.46 1.46 -15.07
N PRO A 609 -18.65 1.73 -16.12
CA PRO A 609 -19.16 1.96 -17.48
C PRO A 609 -19.92 0.77 -18.08
N ASN A 610 -19.62 -0.44 -17.61
CA ASN A 610 -20.27 -1.68 -18.03
C ASN A 610 -21.37 -2.16 -17.06
N GLY A 611 -21.82 -1.30 -16.12
CA GLY A 611 -22.83 -1.62 -15.11
C GLY A 611 -22.31 -2.30 -13.84
N THR A 612 -21.02 -2.61 -13.79
CA THR A 612 -20.30 -3.09 -12.61
C THR A 612 -19.07 -2.22 -12.38
N ARG A 613 -18.69 -2.04 -11.11
CA ARG A 613 -17.50 -1.25 -10.75
C ARG A 613 -16.25 -1.83 -11.40
N LEU A 614 -15.36 -0.96 -11.87
CA LEU A 614 -14.03 -1.35 -12.35
C LEU A 614 -13.24 -1.98 -11.19
N GLY A 615 -12.54 -3.07 -11.47
CA GLY A 615 -11.71 -3.81 -10.53
C GLY A 615 -10.23 -3.78 -10.90
N LEU A 616 -9.42 -4.47 -10.10
CA LEU A 616 -7.97 -4.58 -10.30
C LEU A 616 -7.63 -5.02 -11.74
N GLY A 617 -6.77 -4.26 -12.41
CA GLY A 617 -6.33 -4.54 -13.78
C GLY A 617 -7.29 -4.07 -14.87
N ASP A 618 -8.51 -3.64 -14.54
CA ASP A 618 -9.37 -2.96 -15.50
C ASP A 618 -8.79 -1.62 -15.91
N HIS A 619 -9.22 -1.09 -17.05
CA HIS A 619 -8.71 0.15 -17.60
C HIS A 619 -9.71 1.29 -17.36
N ILE A 620 -9.31 2.30 -16.58
CA ILE A 620 -10.15 3.45 -16.21
C ILE A 620 -9.79 4.68 -17.06
N THR A 621 -10.80 5.47 -17.44
CA THR A 621 -10.62 6.72 -18.22
C THR A 621 -11.53 7.81 -17.65
N PHE A 622 -11.12 9.08 -17.81
CA PHE A 622 -11.88 10.26 -17.41
C PHE A 622 -12.02 11.28 -18.55
N PRO A 623 -12.81 10.97 -19.62
CA PRO A 623 -12.86 11.83 -20.81
C PRO A 623 -13.36 13.25 -20.52
N ARG A 624 -14.29 13.41 -19.58
CA ARG A 624 -14.84 14.73 -19.18
C ARG A 624 -13.76 15.57 -18.49
N LEU A 625 -13.01 14.96 -17.57
CA LEU A 625 -11.90 15.64 -16.89
C LEU A 625 -10.76 15.95 -17.86
N ALA A 626 -10.48 15.06 -18.82
CA ALA A 626 -9.49 15.32 -19.86
C ALA A 626 -9.81 16.58 -20.69
N ASN A 627 -11.07 16.73 -21.13
CA ASN A 627 -11.51 17.92 -21.86
C ASN A 627 -11.44 19.19 -20.99
N THR A 628 -11.75 19.06 -19.70
CA THR A 628 -11.62 20.13 -18.70
C THR A 628 -10.16 20.59 -18.58
N LEU A 629 -9.24 19.64 -18.36
CA LEU A 629 -7.81 19.91 -18.27
C LEU A 629 -7.23 20.46 -19.60
N GLU A 630 -7.69 19.96 -20.75
CA GLU A 630 -7.28 20.47 -22.07
C GLU A 630 -7.76 21.91 -22.30
N THR A 631 -8.96 22.25 -21.82
CA THR A 631 -9.46 23.63 -21.85
C THR A 631 -8.59 24.54 -20.97
N ILE A 632 -8.22 24.09 -19.77
CA ILE A 632 -7.31 24.81 -18.86
C ILE A 632 -5.90 24.93 -19.47
N ALA A 633 -5.42 23.91 -20.18
CA ALA A 633 -4.13 23.94 -20.87
C ALA A 633 -4.11 25.01 -21.98
N ASN A 634 -5.18 25.08 -22.77
CA ASN A 634 -5.27 25.94 -23.96
C ASN A 634 -5.66 27.39 -23.63
N ASN A 635 -6.59 27.59 -22.70
CA ASN A 635 -7.15 28.89 -22.37
C ASN A 635 -6.58 29.48 -21.06
N GLY A 636 -5.74 28.71 -20.37
CA GLY A 636 -5.12 29.10 -19.12
C GLY A 636 -6.00 28.85 -17.89
N PRO A 637 -5.46 29.13 -16.68
CA PRO A 637 -6.10 28.90 -15.39
C PRO A 637 -7.46 29.58 -15.20
N ASP A 638 -7.67 30.75 -15.81
CA ASP A 638 -8.92 31.52 -15.71
C ASP A 638 -10.14 30.77 -16.26
N ALA A 639 -9.94 29.81 -17.15
CA ALA A 639 -11.01 28.97 -17.69
C ALA A 639 -11.69 28.11 -16.61
N PHE A 640 -11.01 27.82 -15.50
CA PHE A 640 -11.57 27.09 -14.37
C PHE A 640 -12.47 27.97 -13.49
N TYR A 641 -12.09 29.24 -13.30
CA TYR A 641 -12.75 30.18 -12.38
C TYR A 641 -13.81 31.07 -13.05
N SER A 642 -13.97 30.96 -14.37
CA SER A 642 -14.93 31.73 -15.15
C SER A 642 -15.44 30.96 -16.36
N GLY A 643 -16.58 31.39 -16.91
CA GLY A 643 -17.17 30.76 -18.10
C GLY A 643 -17.76 29.37 -17.82
N PRO A 644 -17.83 28.49 -18.85
CA PRO A 644 -18.64 27.26 -18.78
C PRO A 644 -18.25 26.26 -17.69
N ILE A 645 -16.96 26.12 -17.37
CA ILE A 645 -16.48 25.20 -16.32
C ILE A 645 -16.99 25.68 -14.95
N ALA A 646 -16.84 26.98 -14.67
CA ALA A 646 -17.36 27.58 -13.43
C ALA A 646 -18.90 27.51 -13.36
N GLU A 647 -19.61 27.77 -14.45
CA GLU A 647 -21.07 27.71 -14.50
C GLU A 647 -21.61 26.31 -14.20
N THR A 648 -21.05 25.28 -14.84
CA THR A 648 -21.44 23.87 -14.59
C THR A 648 -21.10 23.42 -13.17
N MET A 649 -19.95 23.82 -12.63
CA MET A 649 -19.57 23.54 -11.25
C MET A 649 -20.55 24.12 -10.24
N ILE A 650 -20.90 25.41 -10.37
CA ILE A 650 -21.85 26.05 -9.47
C ILE A 650 -23.25 25.43 -9.59
N ASN A 651 -23.70 25.11 -10.80
CA ASN A 651 -24.97 24.43 -11.01
C ASN A 651 -25.01 23.07 -10.30
N ALA A 652 -23.95 22.26 -10.41
CA ALA A 652 -23.85 20.96 -9.76
C ALA A 652 -23.85 21.08 -8.22
N LEU A 653 -23.08 22.03 -7.67
CA LEU A 653 -23.05 22.30 -6.23
C LEU A 653 -24.43 22.73 -5.71
N GLN A 654 -25.08 23.68 -6.38
CA GLN A 654 -26.41 24.18 -5.98
C GLN A 654 -27.50 23.11 -6.11
N ALA A 655 -27.43 22.25 -7.13
CA ALA A 655 -28.31 21.08 -7.24
C ALA A 655 -28.12 20.07 -6.08
N ALA A 656 -26.93 20.05 -5.48
CA ALA A 656 -26.60 19.27 -4.29
C ALA A 656 -26.74 20.09 -2.99
N ASN A 657 -27.60 21.11 -2.95
CA ASN A 657 -27.86 22.02 -1.81
C ASN A 657 -26.72 22.97 -1.41
N GLY A 658 -25.70 23.16 -2.25
CA GLY A 658 -24.60 24.11 -1.99
C GLY A 658 -24.97 25.58 -2.15
N THR A 659 -24.17 26.45 -1.52
CA THR A 659 -24.36 27.91 -1.51
C THR A 659 -23.29 28.69 -2.27
N MET A 660 -22.26 28.01 -2.79
CA MET A 660 -21.21 28.62 -3.58
C MET A 660 -21.78 29.30 -4.83
N THR A 661 -21.17 30.42 -5.21
CA THR A 661 -21.54 31.24 -6.36
C THR A 661 -20.38 31.40 -7.33
N LEU A 662 -20.68 31.86 -8.55
CA LEU A 662 -19.65 32.24 -9.52
C LEU A 662 -18.73 33.35 -9.00
N GLU A 663 -19.26 34.21 -8.14
CA GLU A 663 -18.50 35.31 -7.56
C GLU A 663 -17.48 34.81 -6.53
N ASP A 664 -17.81 33.75 -5.79
CA ASP A 664 -16.86 33.07 -4.90
C ASP A 664 -15.67 32.51 -5.70
N LEU A 665 -15.93 31.83 -6.82
CA LEU A 665 -14.87 31.31 -7.69
C LEU A 665 -13.99 32.42 -8.27
N ARG A 666 -14.60 33.51 -8.77
CA ARG A 666 -13.86 34.63 -9.37
C ARG A 666 -12.98 35.35 -8.36
N ASN A 667 -13.43 35.47 -7.11
CA ASN A 667 -12.73 36.21 -6.06
C ASN A 667 -11.69 35.36 -5.31
N TYR A 668 -11.61 34.06 -5.59
CA TYR A 668 -10.60 33.20 -4.99
C TYR A 668 -9.19 33.66 -5.37
N SER A 669 -8.30 33.74 -4.38
CA SER A 669 -6.88 34.02 -4.56
C SER A 669 -6.04 33.21 -3.57
N VAL A 670 -4.81 32.88 -3.97
CA VAL A 670 -3.82 32.27 -3.09
C VAL A 670 -3.34 33.28 -2.05
N ALA A 671 -2.96 32.80 -0.87
CA ALA A 671 -2.27 33.60 0.13
C ALA A 671 -0.79 33.23 0.14
N ILE A 672 0.08 34.24 0.22
CA ILE A 672 1.51 34.03 0.46
C ILE A 672 1.79 34.35 1.92
N ARG A 673 2.35 33.39 2.63
CA ARG A 673 2.51 33.45 4.09
C ARG A 673 3.97 33.32 4.50
N ASP A 674 4.26 33.74 5.72
CA ASP A 674 5.53 33.47 6.38
C ASP A 674 5.70 31.96 6.59
N TYR A 675 6.94 31.52 6.74
CA TYR A 675 7.29 30.13 7.04
C TYR A 675 7.89 30.00 8.45
N SER A 676 7.87 28.79 9.00
CA SER A 676 8.54 28.47 10.26
C SER A 676 9.87 27.78 9.98
N GLN A 677 10.97 28.27 10.56
CA GLN A 677 12.29 27.68 10.42
C GLN A 677 12.96 27.52 11.78
N ILE A 678 13.56 26.37 12.01
CA ILE A 678 14.35 26.05 13.21
C ILE A 678 15.72 25.49 12.83
N GLU A 679 16.62 25.49 13.80
CA GLU A 679 17.81 24.64 13.78
C GLU A 679 17.49 23.33 14.51
N TYR A 680 17.92 22.20 13.95
CA TYR A 680 17.74 20.86 14.52
C TYR A 680 18.96 20.02 14.16
N ARG A 681 19.72 19.53 15.16
CA ARG A 681 20.93 18.72 14.94
C ARG A 681 21.94 19.33 13.95
N GLY A 682 22.05 20.66 13.93
CA GLY A 682 22.94 21.39 13.01
C GLY A 682 22.40 21.53 11.57
N TYR A 683 21.17 21.11 11.29
CA TYR A 683 20.46 21.39 10.04
C TYR A 683 19.46 22.53 10.24
N LYS A 684 19.09 23.19 9.14
CA LYS A 684 17.96 24.13 9.12
C LYS A 684 16.74 23.40 8.56
N VAL A 685 15.71 23.26 9.39
CA VAL A 685 14.43 22.64 9.02
C VAL A 685 13.39 23.74 8.82
N THR A 686 12.78 23.79 7.65
CA THR A 686 11.74 24.76 7.30
C THR A 686 10.43 24.05 7.01
N SER A 687 9.34 24.57 7.56
CA SER A 687 7.97 24.17 7.25
C SER A 687 7.04 25.39 7.23
N THR A 688 5.75 25.14 7.05
CA THR A 688 4.69 26.15 6.90
C THR A 688 4.18 26.67 8.25
N THR A 689 3.34 27.71 8.20
CA THR A 689 2.60 28.27 9.34
C THR A 689 1.10 28.04 9.19
N ALA A 690 0.31 28.44 10.18
CA ALA A 690 -1.14 28.42 10.17
C ALA A 690 -1.70 29.10 8.90
N PRO A 691 -2.79 28.57 8.31
CA PRO A 691 -3.65 27.50 8.83
C PRO A 691 -3.11 26.06 8.62
N SER A 692 -1.87 25.89 8.17
CA SER A 692 -1.17 24.60 8.16
C SER A 692 -0.46 24.31 9.51
N SER A 693 -0.07 23.05 9.75
CA SER A 693 0.52 22.60 11.02
C SER A 693 2.06 22.52 11.04
N GLY A 694 2.76 23.14 10.09
CA GLY A 694 4.23 23.13 10.05
C GLY A 694 4.90 23.62 11.35
N ALA A 695 4.40 24.70 11.95
CA ALA A 695 4.89 25.22 13.23
C ALA A 695 4.76 24.22 14.39
N VAL A 696 3.77 23.32 14.34
CA VAL A 696 3.61 22.24 15.32
C VAL A 696 4.75 21.23 15.18
N ALA A 697 5.04 20.78 13.96
CA ALA A 697 6.16 19.88 13.69
C ALA A 697 7.50 20.50 14.11
N MET A 698 7.69 21.81 13.84
CA MET A 698 8.89 22.53 14.26
C MET A 698 9.03 22.56 15.80
N SER A 699 7.93 22.78 16.52
CA SER A 699 7.97 22.73 17.98
C SER A 699 8.33 21.35 18.50
N ILE A 700 7.79 20.28 17.91
CA ILE A 700 8.10 18.89 18.30
C ILE A 700 9.59 18.62 18.12
N LEU A 701 10.14 18.90 16.93
CA LEU A 701 11.57 18.70 16.66
C LEU A 701 12.44 19.52 17.62
N LYS A 702 12.08 20.77 17.89
CA LYS A 702 12.86 21.63 18.79
C LYS A 702 12.84 21.15 20.25
N ILE A 703 11.74 20.56 20.72
CA ILE A 703 11.70 19.88 22.03
C ILE A 703 12.69 18.71 22.03
N LEU A 704 12.68 17.90 20.98
CA LEU A 704 13.54 16.72 20.87
C LEU A 704 15.03 17.08 20.74
N ASP A 705 15.34 18.25 20.16
CA ASP A 705 16.72 18.73 20.04
C ASP A 705 17.38 18.97 21.40
N THR A 706 16.59 19.19 22.46
CA THR A 706 17.10 19.39 23.83
C THR A 706 17.66 18.13 24.51
N TYR A 707 17.54 16.98 23.86
CA TYR A 707 18.05 15.70 24.35
C TYR A 707 19.26 15.26 23.54
N ASP A 708 20.46 15.36 24.12
CA ASP A 708 21.72 14.98 23.44
C ASP A 708 21.81 13.47 23.16
N ASP A 709 21.10 12.65 23.96
CA ASP A 709 21.14 11.19 23.92
C ASP A 709 19.96 10.56 23.15
N PHE A 710 19.18 11.40 22.45
CA PHE A 710 18.01 10.98 21.66
C PHE A 710 18.41 10.01 20.54
N MET A 711 17.64 8.93 20.40
CA MET A 711 17.83 7.87 19.40
C MET A 711 19.21 7.18 19.41
N THR A 712 20.00 7.35 20.48
CA THR A 712 21.19 6.51 20.71
C THR A 712 20.75 5.05 20.92
N PRO A 713 21.57 4.05 20.55
CA PRO A 713 21.21 2.63 20.64
C PRO A 713 20.70 2.19 22.03
N GLU A 714 21.26 2.77 23.09
CA GLU A 714 20.88 2.48 24.48
C GLU A 714 19.55 3.12 24.90
N ASN A 715 19.11 4.18 24.22
CA ASN A 715 17.97 5.01 24.61
C ASN A 715 16.78 4.97 23.64
N VAL A 716 16.72 4.03 22.68
CA VAL A 716 15.60 3.94 21.72
C VAL A 716 14.23 3.92 22.41
N ASN A 717 14.10 3.16 23.49
CA ASN A 717 12.87 3.05 24.26
C ASN A 717 12.46 4.39 24.90
N LEU A 718 13.41 5.07 25.55
CA LEU A 718 13.17 6.35 26.19
C LEU A 718 12.95 7.48 25.17
N SER A 719 13.62 7.40 24.03
CA SER A 719 13.45 8.33 22.91
C SER A 719 12.06 8.22 22.31
N THR A 720 11.54 7.00 22.15
CA THR A 720 10.14 6.75 21.74
C THR A 720 9.15 7.40 22.71
N HIS A 721 9.39 7.29 24.02
CA HIS A 721 8.58 7.96 25.04
C HIS A 721 8.65 9.49 24.91
N ARG A 722 9.85 10.07 24.83
CA ARG A 722 10.05 11.52 24.70
C ARG A 722 9.44 12.08 23.40
N LEU A 723 9.50 11.31 22.32
CA LEU A 723 8.84 11.61 21.04
C LEU A 723 7.32 11.73 21.22
N ASP A 724 6.68 10.75 21.85
CA ASP A 724 5.24 10.78 22.12
C ASP A 724 4.82 11.96 23.03
N GLU A 725 5.59 12.23 24.08
CA GLU A 725 5.34 13.39 24.97
C GLU A 725 5.47 14.72 24.21
N ALA A 726 6.51 14.87 23.38
CA ALA A 726 6.69 16.06 22.55
C ALA A 726 5.55 16.23 21.54
N ILE A 727 5.10 15.12 20.92
CA ILE A 727 3.93 15.09 20.03
C ILE A 727 2.69 15.62 20.76
N LYS A 728 2.38 15.13 21.97
CA LYS A 728 1.20 15.59 22.72
C LYS A 728 1.24 17.07 23.06
N PHE A 729 2.40 17.61 23.46
CA PHE A 729 2.55 19.07 23.62
C PHE A 729 2.35 19.82 22.29
N GLY A 730 2.88 19.30 21.19
CA GLY A 730 2.66 19.83 19.85
C GLY A 730 1.18 19.92 19.48
N TYR A 731 0.43 18.82 19.61
CA TYR A 731 -1.02 18.82 19.34
C TYR A 731 -1.82 19.66 20.34
N GLY A 732 -1.36 19.76 21.59
CA GLY A 732 -1.92 20.69 22.57
C GLY A 732 -1.80 22.15 22.12
N MET A 733 -0.66 22.55 21.55
CA MET A 733 -0.51 23.89 20.97
C MET A 733 -1.29 24.07 19.66
N ARG A 734 -1.49 22.99 18.88
CA ARG A 734 -2.25 23.01 17.62
C ARG A 734 -3.70 23.44 17.81
N THR A 735 -4.33 23.11 18.94
CA THR A 735 -5.76 23.37 19.18
C THR A 735 -6.12 24.86 19.15
N MET A 736 -5.15 25.74 19.38
CA MET A 736 -5.29 27.20 19.35
C MET A 736 -5.01 27.82 17.97
N LEU A 737 -4.58 27.04 16.98
CA LEU A 737 -4.30 27.55 15.64
C LEU A 737 -5.60 27.80 14.86
N GLY A 738 -5.57 28.81 14.00
CA GLY A 738 -6.62 29.15 13.05
C GLY A 738 -6.07 29.99 11.91
N ASP A 739 -6.92 30.40 10.96
CA ASP A 739 -6.49 31.26 9.83
C ASP A 739 -5.97 32.62 10.33
N PRO A 740 -4.68 32.96 10.12
CA PRO A 740 -4.10 34.24 10.53
C PRO A 740 -4.79 35.46 9.93
N SER A 741 -5.50 35.30 8.80
CA SER A 741 -6.27 36.40 8.20
C SER A 741 -7.55 36.74 8.98
N PHE A 742 -7.95 35.90 9.95
CA PHE A 742 -9.17 36.04 10.74
C PHE A 742 -8.95 35.98 12.25
N VAL A 743 -7.82 35.44 12.70
CA VAL A 743 -7.48 35.29 14.11
C VAL A 743 -6.28 36.17 14.44
N GLU A 744 -6.50 37.19 15.28
CA GLU A 744 -5.46 38.13 15.69
C GLU A 744 -4.37 37.44 16.53
N GLY A 745 -3.11 37.86 16.35
CA GLY A 745 -1.98 37.36 17.14
C GLY A 745 -1.42 35.99 16.73
N MET A 746 -1.93 35.37 15.65
CA MET A 746 -1.47 34.04 15.21
C MET A 746 0.01 34.00 14.83
N ASP A 747 0.56 35.06 14.23
CA ASP A 747 1.98 35.09 13.88
C ASP A 747 2.88 35.11 15.13
N GLU A 748 2.48 35.85 16.16
CA GLU A 748 3.20 35.90 17.44
C GLU A 748 3.06 34.56 18.19
N TYR A 749 1.85 33.98 18.22
CA TYR A 749 1.61 32.68 18.85
C TYR A 749 2.53 31.60 18.28
N GLN A 750 2.62 31.51 16.95
CA GLN A 750 3.46 30.51 16.29
C GLN A 750 4.96 30.76 16.47
N LYS A 751 5.39 32.03 16.48
CA LYS A 751 6.78 32.38 16.85
C LYS A 751 7.08 31.97 18.29
N ASN A 752 6.11 32.10 19.20
CA ASN A 752 6.25 31.68 20.59
C ASN A 752 6.28 30.15 20.75
N MET A 753 5.57 29.37 19.91
CA MET A 753 5.63 27.90 19.94
C MET A 753 7.06 27.36 19.80
N VAL A 754 7.86 27.97 18.91
CA VAL A 754 9.24 27.55 18.64
C VAL A 754 10.30 28.39 19.39
N LYS A 755 9.89 29.26 20.31
CA LYS A 755 10.81 30.09 21.09
C LYS A 755 11.49 29.27 22.17
N GLN A 756 12.81 29.45 22.37
CA GLN A 756 13.58 28.61 23.29
C GLN A 756 13.00 28.57 24.71
N SER A 757 12.53 29.70 25.24
CA SER A 757 11.89 29.75 26.56
C SER A 757 10.66 28.85 26.69
N THR A 758 9.86 28.75 25.62
CA THR A 758 8.68 27.87 25.57
C THR A 758 9.11 26.40 25.53
N ILE A 759 10.14 26.10 24.74
CA ILE A 759 10.71 24.75 24.62
C ILE A 759 11.30 24.30 25.96
N ASP A 760 12.04 25.15 26.66
CA ASP A 760 12.62 24.86 27.98
C ASP A 760 11.52 24.62 29.02
N GLU A 761 10.43 25.41 28.97
CA GLU A 761 9.27 25.21 29.84
C GLU A 761 8.61 23.84 29.57
N ILE A 762 8.34 23.50 28.30
CA ILE A 762 7.77 22.20 27.93
C ILE A 762 8.69 21.06 28.35
N ARG A 763 10.00 21.20 28.08
CA ARG A 763 11.02 20.21 28.45
C ARG A 763 11.03 19.93 29.95
N SER A 764 10.82 20.95 30.79
CA SER A 764 10.73 20.81 32.24
C SER A 764 9.49 20.04 32.72
N LYS A 765 8.44 19.96 31.88
CA LYS A 765 7.21 19.23 32.16
C LYS A 765 7.25 17.77 31.69
N ILE A 766 8.14 17.40 30.77
CA ILE A 766 8.25 16.02 30.27
C ILE A 766 8.96 15.14 31.32
N SER A 767 8.32 14.03 31.71
CA SER A 767 8.82 13.09 32.72
C SER A 767 9.26 11.79 32.07
N ASP A 768 10.55 11.44 32.18
CA ASP A 768 11.08 10.18 31.64
C ASP A 768 10.50 8.91 32.33
N LEU A 769 9.70 9.07 33.39
CA LEU A 769 9.18 7.98 34.22
C LEU A 769 7.70 7.69 34.00
N HIS A 770 6.93 8.62 33.42
CA HIS A 770 5.50 8.41 33.18
C HIS A 770 4.93 9.41 32.16
N THR A 771 3.87 9.00 31.47
CA THR A 771 2.99 9.90 30.71
C THR A 771 2.11 10.73 31.66
N GLN A 772 1.61 11.88 31.20
CA GLN A 772 0.75 12.77 31.99
C GLN A 772 -0.72 12.76 31.53
N ASN A 773 -1.60 13.31 32.38
CA ASN A 773 -2.99 13.54 32.03
C ASN A 773 -3.13 14.60 30.92
N VAL A 774 -4.15 14.47 30.07
CA VAL A 774 -4.40 15.36 28.92
C VAL A 774 -4.39 16.84 29.29
N SER A 775 -4.92 17.19 30.45
CA SER A 775 -5.01 18.58 30.95
C SER A 775 -3.67 19.29 31.11
N VAL A 776 -2.55 18.55 31.12
CA VAL A 776 -1.20 19.14 31.13
C VAL A 776 -0.82 19.68 29.75
N TYR A 777 -1.19 18.96 28.68
CA TYR A 777 -0.85 19.33 27.30
C TYR A 777 -1.86 20.31 26.70
N ASP A 778 -3.14 20.16 27.06
CA ASP A 778 -4.22 21.07 26.68
C ASP A 778 -5.06 21.46 27.91
N PRO A 779 -4.65 22.52 28.64
CA PRO A 779 -5.38 22.99 29.82
C PRO A 779 -6.75 23.61 29.48
N SER A 780 -6.95 24.04 28.23
CA SER A 780 -8.20 24.65 27.77
C SER A 780 -9.28 23.61 27.45
N GLY A 781 -8.90 22.35 27.24
CA GLY A 781 -9.83 21.27 26.92
C GLY A 781 -10.48 21.47 25.55
N ILE A 782 -9.71 21.94 24.57
CA ILE A 782 -10.14 22.18 23.20
C ILE A 782 -9.93 20.92 22.36
N GLU A 783 -10.88 20.64 21.47
CA GLU A 783 -10.81 19.44 20.65
C GLU A 783 -9.65 19.47 19.65
N SER A 784 -9.04 18.30 19.45
CA SER A 784 -8.13 18.02 18.33
C SER A 784 -8.94 17.32 17.26
N LEU A 785 -9.18 17.99 16.13
CA LEU A 785 -9.93 17.42 15.01
C LEU A 785 -9.14 16.29 14.36
N GLU A 786 -9.82 15.14 14.17
CA GLU A 786 -9.34 14.12 13.26
C GLU A 786 -9.65 14.60 11.84
N THR A 787 -8.61 14.67 11.01
CA THR A 787 -8.70 15.04 9.60
C THR A 787 -8.30 13.82 8.78
N HIS A 788 -8.70 13.76 7.51
CA HIS A 788 -8.51 12.59 6.66
C HIS A 788 -7.94 12.99 5.28
N GLY A 789 -7.82 11.99 4.38
CA GLY A 789 -7.52 12.04 2.94
C GLY A 789 -6.65 13.19 2.40
N THR A 790 -5.52 12.86 1.79
CA THR A 790 -4.57 13.85 1.26
C THR A 790 -3.58 13.15 0.33
N SER A 791 -2.90 13.89 -0.55
CA SER A 791 -1.72 13.45 -1.30
C SER A 791 -0.53 14.33 -1.01
N HIS A 792 0.63 13.73 -0.71
CA HIS A 792 1.91 14.45 -0.65
C HIS A 792 2.75 14.15 -1.88
N MET A 793 3.53 15.15 -2.30
CA MET A 793 4.51 15.01 -3.36
C MET A 793 5.66 16.00 -3.17
N THR A 794 6.82 15.68 -3.73
CA THR A 794 7.98 16.56 -3.71
C THR A 794 8.75 16.50 -5.01
N THR A 795 9.31 17.65 -5.41
CA THR A 795 10.16 17.79 -6.59
C THR A 795 11.42 18.57 -6.22
N ALA A 796 12.54 18.20 -6.83
CA ALA A 796 13.79 18.93 -6.70
C ALA A 796 14.59 18.86 -8.00
N ASP A 797 15.35 19.91 -8.31
CA ASP A 797 16.23 19.92 -9.48
C ASP A 797 17.65 20.39 -9.10
N ASN A 798 18.55 20.27 -10.08
CA ASN A 798 19.97 20.60 -9.93
C ASN A 798 20.27 22.09 -9.68
N SER A 799 19.30 22.98 -9.90
CA SER A 799 19.44 24.41 -9.58
C SER A 799 19.28 24.66 -8.08
N GLY A 800 18.76 23.67 -7.35
CA GLY A 800 18.38 23.79 -5.94
C GLY A 800 16.95 24.29 -5.75
N LEU A 801 16.16 24.48 -6.80
CA LEU A 801 14.72 24.65 -6.66
C LEU A 801 14.14 23.36 -6.08
N THR A 802 13.44 23.47 -4.96
CA THR A 802 12.89 22.31 -4.24
C THR A 802 11.52 22.65 -3.69
N ILE A 803 10.56 21.77 -3.92
CA ILE A 803 9.17 21.99 -3.55
C ILE A 803 8.68 20.77 -2.80
N SER A 804 8.09 21.00 -1.64
CA SER A 804 7.26 20.01 -0.95
C SER A 804 5.83 20.50 -0.97
N ALA A 805 4.94 19.70 -1.54
CA ALA A 805 3.56 20.08 -1.79
C ALA A 805 2.60 19.03 -1.25
N ILE A 806 1.45 19.52 -0.80
CA ILE A 806 0.36 18.68 -0.35
C ILE A 806 -0.92 19.22 -0.99
N THR A 807 -1.71 18.35 -1.60
CA THR A 807 -3.04 18.65 -2.14
C THR A 807 -4.07 17.70 -1.52
N THR A 808 -5.33 18.13 -1.47
CA THR A 808 -6.43 17.32 -0.98
C THR A 808 -7.81 17.80 -1.49
N ILE A 809 -8.79 16.90 -1.49
CA ILE A 809 -10.25 17.19 -1.52
C ILE A 809 -10.94 16.83 -0.18
N ASN A 810 -10.15 16.70 0.89
CA ASN A 810 -10.45 16.19 2.22
C ASN A 810 -10.77 14.68 2.28
N LEU A 811 -12.02 14.28 2.53
CA LEU A 811 -12.38 12.87 2.68
C LEU A 811 -12.29 12.12 1.35
N LEU A 812 -12.39 10.78 1.42
CA LEU A 812 -12.40 9.97 0.19
C LEU A 812 -13.56 10.39 -0.73
N PHE A 813 -13.22 10.83 -1.94
CA PHE A 813 -14.12 11.39 -2.96
C PHE A 813 -14.83 12.68 -2.53
N GLY A 814 -14.24 13.42 -1.59
CA GLY A 814 -14.66 14.75 -1.15
C GLY A 814 -16.12 14.78 -0.71
N SER A 815 -16.88 15.75 -1.21
CA SER A 815 -18.29 15.92 -0.88
C SER A 815 -19.24 14.92 -1.55
N ARG A 816 -18.67 13.95 -2.29
CA ARG A 816 -19.40 13.03 -3.19
C ARG A 816 -20.20 13.74 -4.29
N VAL A 817 -19.88 15.01 -4.56
CA VAL A 817 -20.38 15.77 -5.70
C VAL A 817 -19.35 15.71 -6.81
N MET A 818 -19.71 15.05 -7.92
CA MET A 818 -18.99 15.15 -9.18
C MET A 818 -19.79 16.04 -10.13
N VAL A 819 -19.13 17.02 -10.75
CA VAL A 819 -19.74 17.90 -11.75
C VAL A 819 -20.01 17.09 -13.02
N PRO A 820 -21.29 16.90 -13.45
CA PRO A 820 -21.62 15.95 -14.50
C PRO A 820 -20.95 16.25 -15.84
N GLU A 821 -20.81 17.52 -16.21
CA GLU A 821 -20.29 17.94 -17.52
C GLU A 821 -18.76 17.87 -17.59
N THR A 822 -18.07 18.10 -16.47
CA THR A 822 -16.61 18.30 -16.43
C THR A 822 -15.86 17.17 -15.75
N GLY A 823 -16.53 16.33 -14.97
CA GLY A 823 -15.89 15.25 -14.20
C GLY A 823 -15.09 15.73 -12.98
N ILE A 824 -15.23 17.00 -12.59
CA ILE A 824 -14.55 17.55 -11.40
C ILE A 824 -15.20 16.97 -10.14
N ILE A 825 -14.39 16.36 -9.28
CA ILE A 825 -14.81 15.92 -7.94
C ILE A 825 -14.59 17.08 -6.97
N MET A 826 -15.63 17.45 -6.24
CA MET A 826 -15.59 18.58 -5.32
C MET A 826 -15.13 18.16 -3.93
N ASN A 827 -14.32 19.01 -3.27
CA ASN A 827 -13.89 18.82 -1.89
C ASN A 827 -15.05 18.85 -0.89
N ASN A 828 -14.81 18.34 0.31
CA ASN A 828 -15.63 18.59 1.51
C ASN A 828 -14.87 19.38 2.59
N GLU A 829 -14.07 20.36 2.18
CA GLU A 829 -13.13 21.05 3.07
C GLU A 829 -13.80 21.88 4.16
N MET A 830 -15.09 22.17 4.04
CA MET A 830 -15.85 22.84 5.11
C MET A 830 -15.93 21.99 6.40
N ASP A 831 -15.70 20.68 6.30
CA ASP A 831 -15.64 19.74 7.43
C ASP A 831 -14.50 20.03 8.41
N ASP A 832 -13.41 20.63 7.93
CA ASP A 832 -12.23 20.91 8.75
C ASP A 832 -12.44 22.12 9.70
N PHE A 833 -13.57 22.82 9.62
CA PHE A 833 -13.92 23.86 10.59
C PHE A 833 -14.56 23.29 11.87
N SER A 834 -14.24 23.90 13.00
CA SER A 834 -14.94 23.63 14.26
C SER A 834 -16.38 24.17 14.23
N THR A 835 -17.32 23.40 14.77
CA THR A 835 -18.74 23.77 14.86
C THR A 835 -19.12 24.13 16.30
N PRO A 836 -19.63 25.35 16.59
CA PRO A 836 -19.99 25.74 17.94
C PRO A 836 -21.00 24.80 18.62
N GLY A 837 -20.75 24.49 19.89
CA GLY A 837 -21.68 23.66 20.69
C GLY A 837 -21.69 22.17 20.34
N SER A 838 -20.93 21.74 19.33
CA SER A 838 -20.71 20.33 19.01
C SER A 838 -19.39 19.88 19.64
N SER A 839 -19.47 19.23 20.80
CA SER A 839 -18.29 18.61 21.42
C SER A 839 -18.03 17.23 20.82
N ASN A 840 -16.77 16.87 20.69
CA ASN A 840 -16.40 15.49 20.37
C ASN A 840 -16.90 14.49 21.46
N SER A 841 -16.79 13.19 21.18
CA SER A 841 -17.27 12.12 22.07
C SER A 841 -16.63 12.09 23.47
N PHE A 842 -15.60 12.91 23.72
CA PHE A 842 -14.90 13.04 25.00
C PHE A 842 -15.27 14.32 25.76
N GLY A 843 -16.16 15.15 25.22
CA GLY A 843 -16.63 16.39 25.85
C GLY A 843 -15.69 17.59 25.69
N TYR A 844 -14.75 17.54 24.74
CA TYR A 844 -13.85 18.66 24.45
C TYR A 844 -14.60 19.76 23.69
N ILE A 845 -14.17 20.99 23.89
CA ILE A 845 -14.82 22.19 23.35
C ILE A 845 -14.27 22.46 21.95
N PRO A 846 -15.12 22.78 20.97
CA PRO A 846 -14.66 23.13 19.63
C PRO A 846 -13.80 24.41 19.64
N SER A 847 -12.82 24.50 18.75
CA SER A 847 -11.88 25.62 18.73
C SER A 847 -12.50 26.87 18.08
N GLU A 848 -12.65 27.94 18.85
CA GLU A 848 -13.17 29.22 18.34
C GLU A 848 -12.26 29.81 17.25
N ALA A 849 -10.94 29.62 17.38
CA ALA A 849 -9.96 30.03 16.38
C ALA A 849 -10.23 29.38 15.01
N ASN A 850 -10.92 28.23 14.99
CA ASN A 850 -11.26 27.48 13.79
C ASN A 850 -12.77 27.45 13.48
N TYR A 851 -13.57 28.40 14.00
CA TYR A 851 -14.97 28.52 13.59
C TYR A 851 -15.15 29.04 12.17
N ILE A 852 -16.25 28.64 11.53
CA ILE A 852 -16.61 29.02 10.14
C ILE A 852 -16.86 30.53 10.03
N ARG A 853 -16.25 31.17 9.03
CA ARG A 853 -16.53 32.55 8.62
C ARG A 853 -16.41 32.68 7.10
N PRO A 854 -17.19 33.55 6.44
CA PRO A 854 -17.06 33.83 5.01
C PRO A 854 -15.60 34.13 4.60
N GLY A 855 -15.10 33.48 3.56
CA GLY A 855 -13.76 33.69 3.01
C GLY A 855 -12.60 33.14 3.87
N LYS A 856 -12.88 32.55 5.03
CA LYS A 856 -11.86 31.96 5.92
C LYS A 856 -11.37 30.62 5.38
N ARG A 857 -10.12 30.26 5.66
CA ARG A 857 -9.55 28.94 5.40
C ARG A 857 -9.62 28.04 6.65
N PRO A 858 -9.99 26.76 6.53
CA PRO A 858 -10.02 25.86 7.67
C PRO A 858 -8.60 25.41 8.09
N LEU A 859 -8.42 25.16 9.39
CA LEU A 859 -7.19 24.61 9.96
C LEU A 859 -6.87 23.24 9.34
N SER A 860 -5.60 22.95 9.12
CA SER A 860 -5.19 21.67 8.53
C SER A 860 -3.92 21.09 9.14
N SER A 861 -3.77 19.78 9.01
CA SER A 861 -2.62 18.99 9.49
C SER A 861 -1.47 18.92 8.48
N LEU A 862 -1.65 19.47 7.28
CA LEU A 862 -0.65 19.45 6.22
C LEU A 862 0.67 20.07 6.72
N THR A 863 1.80 19.40 6.47
CA THR A 863 3.12 19.77 7.03
C THR A 863 4.23 19.55 5.98
N PRO A 864 4.24 20.25 4.84
CA PRO A 864 5.34 20.13 3.88
C PRO A 864 6.63 20.67 4.52
N THR A 865 7.74 19.94 4.36
CA THR A 865 8.99 20.23 5.08
C THR A 865 10.20 20.10 4.17
N ILE A 866 11.12 21.07 4.27
CA ILE A 866 12.41 21.06 3.56
C ILE A 866 13.53 21.27 4.57
N VAL A 867 14.55 20.43 4.51
CA VAL A 867 15.77 20.47 5.33
C VAL A 867 16.94 20.91 4.46
N THR A 868 17.72 21.85 4.99
CA THR A 868 18.95 22.35 4.37
C THR A 868 20.14 22.23 5.31
N HIS A 869 21.32 22.05 4.74
CA HIS A 869 22.58 22.18 5.45
C HIS A 869 22.81 23.64 5.90
N PRO A 870 23.72 23.90 6.85
CA PRO A 870 24.08 25.26 7.27
C PRO A 870 24.54 26.18 6.14
N ASN A 871 25.20 25.62 5.13
CA ASN A 871 25.65 26.33 3.93
C ASN A 871 24.50 26.68 2.96
N GLY A 872 23.28 26.26 3.26
CA GLY A 872 22.07 26.48 2.48
C GLY A 872 21.76 25.41 1.44
N SER A 873 22.62 24.42 1.18
CA SER A 873 22.31 23.37 0.20
C SER A 873 21.21 22.44 0.70
N VAL A 874 20.37 21.95 -0.21
CA VAL A 874 19.25 21.06 0.11
C VAL A 874 19.78 19.72 0.62
N TYR A 875 19.13 19.18 1.66
CA TYR A 875 19.44 17.87 2.22
C TYR A 875 18.26 16.90 2.06
N LEU A 876 17.06 17.32 2.43
CA LEU A 876 15.83 16.51 2.39
C LEU A 876 14.63 17.39 2.05
N ALA A 877 13.70 16.87 1.25
CA ALA A 877 12.34 17.39 1.14
C ALA A 877 11.37 16.23 1.42
N THR A 878 10.43 16.45 2.33
CA THR A 878 9.49 15.41 2.75
C THR A 878 8.21 16.01 3.32
N GLY A 879 7.20 15.16 3.43
CA GLY A 879 5.90 15.42 4.00
C GLY A 879 5.09 14.13 3.97
N SER A 880 3.85 14.20 4.39
CA SER A 880 2.97 13.03 4.45
C SER A 880 1.55 13.40 4.09
N ALA A 881 0.80 12.38 3.65
CA ALA A 881 -0.64 12.29 3.67
C ALA A 881 -1.10 11.44 4.86
N GLY A 882 -2.41 11.47 5.17
CA GLY A 882 -3.01 10.74 6.30
C GLY A 882 -3.71 11.62 7.32
N GLY A 883 -4.17 12.81 6.93
CA GLY A 883 -4.94 13.71 7.77
C GLY A 883 -4.22 14.10 9.06
N SER A 884 -4.79 13.80 10.23
CA SER A 884 -4.15 14.15 11.51
C SER A 884 -2.78 13.51 11.67
N ARG A 885 -2.49 12.37 11.01
CA ARG A 885 -1.21 11.64 11.10
C ARG A 885 -0.06 12.31 10.35
N ILE A 886 -0.34 13.33 9.55
CA ILE A 886 0.65 13.99 8.69
C ILE A 886 1.80 14.59 9.51
N ILE A 887 1.48 15.25 10.63
CA ILE A 887 2.48 15.91 11.48
C ILE A 887 3.44 14.87 12.05
N THR A 888 2.91 13.80 12.67
CA THR A 888 3.73 12.75 13.31
C THR A 888 4.55 11.97 12.29
N ALA A 889 4.00 11.66 11.12
CA ALA A 889 4.73 10.96 10.06
C ALA A 889 5.87 11.81 9.50
N THR A 890 5.63 13.10 9.26
CA THR A 890 6.66 14.04 8.78
C THR A 890 7.79 14.20 9.79
N VAL A 891 7.47 14.39 11.08
CA VAL A 891 8.47 14.50 12.15
C VAL A 891 9.33 13.23 12.22
N GLN A 892 8.72 12.04 12.22
CA GLN A 892 9.45 10.78 12.24
C GLN A 892 10.36 10.63 11.02
N ASN A 893 9.91 10.97 9.81
CA ASN A 893 10.77 10.91 8.62
C ASN A 893 11.98 11.85 8.72
N VAL A 894 11.81 13.06 9.26
CA VAL A 894 12.94 13.98 9.50
C VAL A 894 13.93 13.37 10.50
N ILE A 895 13.44 12.79 11.59
CA ILE A 895 14.28 12.11 12.60
C ILE A 895 15.04 10.92 11.99
N HIS A 896 14.35 10.05 11.24
CA HIS A 896 14.96 8.87 10.61
C HIS A 896 16.10 9.24 9.64
N VAL A 897 15.97 10.35 8.91
CA VAL A 897 17.01 10.80 7.97
C VAL A 897 18.14 11.57 8.66
N ILE A 898 17.83 12.39 9.68
CA ILE A 898 18.82 13.23 10.36
C ILE A 898 19.53 12.49 11.50
N ASP A 899 18.79 11.91 12.45
CA ASP A 899 19.35 11.28 13.65
C ASP A 899 19.84 9.84 13.38
N GLU A 900 19.14 9.07 12.52
CA GLU A 900 19.53 7.69 12.18
C GLU A 900 20.34 7.58 10.86
N GLY A 901 20.40 8.65 10.05
CA GLY A 901 21.19 8.70 8.81
C GLY A 901 20.65 7.89 7.63
N LEU A 902 19.39 7.45 7.70
CA LEU A 902 18.77 6.53 6.74
C LEU A 902 18.56 7.15 5.35
N SER A 903 18.51 6.32 4.31
CA SER A 903 18.06 6.72 2.97
C SER A 903 16.58 7.13 2.95
N ALA A 904 16.13 7.78 1.87
CA ALA A 904 14.73 8.15 1.71
C ALA A 904 13.82 6.90 1.81
N ALA A 905 14.15 5.82 1.13
CA ALA A 905 13.35 4.58 1.15
C ALA A 905 13.33 3.91 2.52
N GLU A 906 14.48 3.82 3.20
CA GLU A 906 14.57 3.23 4.54
C GLU A 906 13.80 4.05 5.57
N ALA A 907 13.89 5.38 5.52
CA ALA A 907 13.17 6.26 6.42
C ALA A 907 11.64 6.11 6.25
N LEU A 908 11.16 6.06 5.00
CA LEU A 908 9.73 5.84 4.73
C LEU A 908 9.25 4.44 5.19
N ALA A 909 10.10 3.42 5.09
CA ALA A 909 9.76 2.05 5.48
C ALA A 909 9.69 1.81 7.00
N LYS A 910 10.24 2.71 7.83
CA LYS A 910 10.21 2.56 9.30
C LYS A 910 8.77 2.46 9.82
N PRO A 911 8.49 1.58 10.80
CA PRO A 911 7.20 1.54 11.49
C PRO A 911 6.89 2.88 12.17
N ARG A 912 5.63 3.30 12.16
CA ARG A 912 5.21 4.61 12.70
C ARG A 912 4.44 4.49 13.99
N LEU A 913 4.63 5.50 14.84
CA LEU A 913 3.73 5.82 15.94
C LEU A 913 2.90 7.07 15.64
N HIS A 914 1.75 7.20 16.28
CA HIS A 914 0.91 8.38 16.19
C HIS A 914 0.12 8.62 17.48
N ASP A 915 0.17 9.85 17.97
CA ASP A 915 -0.71 10.38 19.00
C ASP A 915 -1.15 11.77 18.55
N GLN A 916 -2.43 12.09 18.70
CA GLN A 916 -3.03 13.37 18.32
C GLN A 916 -3.67 14.08 19.51
N LEU A 917 -3.20 13.74 20.72
CA LEU A 917 -3.69 14.12 22.03
C LEU A 917 -5.07 13.54 22.38
N ILE A 918 -6.06 13.71 21.52
CA ILE A 918 -7.43 13.22 21.71
C ILE A 918 -7.88 12.37 20.51
N PRO A 919 -8.35 11.12 20.73
CA PRO A 919 -8.39 10.38 22.00
C PRO A 919 -7.00 10.16 22.62
N ASN A 920 -6.91 10.13 23.95
CA ASN A 920 -5.65 9.92 24.69
C ASN A 920 -5.17 8.47 24.56
N ARG A 921 -4.55 8.18 23.42
CA ARG A 921 -3.98 6.90 23.07
C ARG A 921 -2.86 7.12 22.06
N VAL A 922 -1.78 6.38 22.25
CA VAL A 922 -0.71 6.27 21.27
C VAL A 922 -0.97 5.04 20.39
N GLN A 923 -0.94 5.25 19.08
CA GLN A 923 -1.12 4.22 18.07
C GLN A 923 0.25 3.76 17.57
N PHE A 924 0.46 2.46 17.44
CA PHE A 924 1.67 1.87 16.86
C PHE A 924 1.29 0.96 15.69
N GLU A 925 1.99 1.07 14.57
CA GLU A 925 1.87 0.10 13.47
C GLU A 925 2.30 -1.31 13.94
N TYR A 926 1.67 -2.37 13.44
CA TYR A 926 1.96 -3.77 13.87
C TYR A 926 3.43 -4.20 13.78
N ALA A 927 4.24 -3.54 12.94
CA ALA A 927 5.66 -3.84 12.78
C ALA A 927 6.55 -3.16 13.82
N TYR A 928 6.01 -2.32 14.72
CA TYR A 928 6.79 -1.65 15.76
C TYR A 928 7.36 -2.65 16.77
N ASP A 929 8.53 -2.34 17.33
CA ASP A 929 9.20 -3.23 18.28
C ASP A 929 8.37 -3.46 19.56
N ASN A 930 8.07 -4.72 19.86
CA ASN A 930 7.24 -5.11 21.00
C ASN A 930 7.87 -4.72 22.35
N GLY A 931 9.21 -4.75 22.45
CA GLY A 931 9.92 -4.37 23.67
C GLY A 931 9.76 -2.89 23.99
N THR A 932 9.90 -2.04 22.97
CA THR A 932 9.65 -0.60 23.01
C THR A 932 8.21 -0.30 23.40
N VAL A 933 7.24 -0.98 22.78
CA VAL A 933 5.82 -0.77 23.09
C VAL A 933 5.47 -1.25 24.52
N ALA A 934 6.08 -2.35 25.00
CA ALA A 934 5.93 -2.79 26.39
C ALA A 934 6.52 -1.77 27.37
N PHE A 935 7.66 -1.16 27.03
CA PHE A 935 8.25 -0.07 27.80
C PHE A 935 7.29 1.14 27.86
N MET A 936 6.70 1.54 26.73
CA MET A 936 5.70 2.62 26.68
C MET A 936 4.51 2.34 27.61
N LYS A 937 3.97 1.12 27.60
CA LYS A 937 2.90 0.71 28.54
C LYS A 937 3.33 0.80 30.00
N SER A 938 4.58 0.44 30.31
CA SER A 938 5.11 0.51 31.68
C SER A 938 5.17 1.94 32.23
N LEU A 939 5.29 2.94 31.34
CA LEU A 939 5.23 4.37 31.68
C LEU A 939 3.80 4.93 31.69
N GLY A 940 2.77 4.08 31.51
CA GLY A 940 1.36 4.45 31.60
C GLY A 940 0.69 4.86 30.29
N HIS A 941 1.38 4.75 29.14
CA HIS A 941 0.78 5.09 27.85
C HIS A 941 -0.34 4.12 27.46
N ASN A 942 -1.44 4.68 26.96
CA ASN A 942 -2.57 3.90 26.46
C ASN A 942 -2.30 3.46 25.01
N VAL A 943 -1.74 2.27 24.85
CA VAL A 943 -1.28 1.75 23.56
C VAL A 943 -2.43 1.10 22.77
N THR A 944 -2.52 1.47 21.49
CA THR A 944 -3.36 0.82 20.49
C THR A 944 -2.50 0.36 19.32
N TRP A 945 -2.73 -0.86 18.82
CA TRP A 945 -2.08 -1.35 17.61
C TRP A 945 -2.94 -1.05 16.38
N VAL A 946 -2.31 -0.65 15.27
CA VAL A 946 -2.98 -0.35 14.00
C VAL A 946 -2.27 -1.03 12.83
N ALA A 947 -3.03 -1.30 11.77
CA ALA A 947 -2.46 -1.77 10.52
C ALA A 947 -1.55 -0.69 9.91
N PRO A 948 -0.48 -1.08 9.18
CA PRO A 948 0.30 -0.12 8.43
C PRO A 948 -0.54 0.53 7.34
N GLY A 949 -0.18 1.76 6.96
CA GLY A 949 -0.76 2.43 5.79
C GLY A 949 -1.76 3.54 6.11
N SER A 950 -1.94 3.90 7.39
CA SER A 950 -2.79 5.04 7.78
C SER A 950 -2.18 6.42 7.49
N SER A 951 -0.92 6.46 7.04
CA SER A 951 -0.24 7.65 6.53
C SER A 951 0.66 7.24 5.38
N THR A 952 0.84 8.11 4.39
CA THR A 952 1.68 7.84 3.22
C THR A 952 2.59 9.03 2.94
N ALA A 953 3.90 8.82 3.06
CA ALA A 953 4.88 9.89 2.95
C ALA A 953 5.75 9.75 1.69
N GLN A 954 6.23 10.87 1.17
CA GLN A 954 7.16 10.92 0.04
C GLN A 954 8.42 11.67 0.47
N ALA A 955 9.57 11.29 -0.12
CA ALA A 955 10.84 11.90 0.24
C ALA A 955 11.81 12.00 -0.93
N ILE A 956 12.52 13.12 -0.99
CA ILE A 956 13.71 13.31 -1.83
C ILE A 956 14.86 13.76 -0.93
N ARG A 957 15.93 12.98 -0.91
CA ARG A 957 17.21 13.32 -0.27
C ARG A 957 18.24 13.68 -1.33
N VAL A 958 19.04 14.72 -1.09
CA VAL A 958 20.14 15.12 -1.98
C VAL A 958 21.45 14.63 -1.39
N LEU A 959 22.19 13.83 -2.15
CA LEU A 959 23.44 13.22 -1.70
C LEU A 959 24.64 14.15 -1.94
N PRO A 960 25.77 13.98 -1.21
CA PRO A 960 26.94 14.84 -1.34
C PRO A 960 27.58 14.89 -2.73
N ASN A 961 27.36 13.86 -3.55
CA ASN A 961 27.81 13.77 -4.95
C ASN A 961 26.90 14.52 -5.94
N GLY A 962 25.83 15.16 -5.44
CA GLY A 962 24.82 15.88 -6.22
C GLY A 962 23.71 15.00 -6.81
N THR A 963 23.66 13.70 -6.49
CA THR A 963 22.57 12.82 -6.97
C THR A 963 21.36 12.86 -6.05
N PHE A 964 20.18 12.58 -6.60
CA PHE A 964 18.93 12.53 -5.85
C PHE A 964 18.54 11.08 -5.47
N ASP A 965 18.28 10.88 -4.19
CA ASP A 965 17.67 9.68 -3.60
C ASP A 965 16.18 9.95 -3.36
N ALA A 966 15.34 9.48 -4.28
CA ALA A 966 13.90 9.72 -4.29
C ALA A 966 13.14 8.42 -4.00
N ALA A 967 12.19 8.48 -3.06
CA ALA A 967 11.42 7.30 -2.67
C ALA A 967 9.95 7.63 -2.46
N GLY A 968 9.10 6.66 -2.82
CA GLY A 968 7.67 6.66 -2.50
C GLY A 968 7.34 5.76 -1.32
N GLU A 969 6.18 6.00 -0.71
CA GLU A 969 5.67 5.24 0.43
C GLU A 969 5.54 3.73 0.11
N PRO A 970 6.29 2.83 0.77
CA PRO A 970 6.18 1.40 0.48
C PRO A 970 4.82 0.76 0.86
N ARG A 971 4.02 1.42 1.70
CA ARG A 971 2.65 1.01 2.07
C ARG A 971 1.60 1.40 1.02
N GLN A 972 1.94 2.30 0.10
CA GLN A 972 1.11 2.74 -1.02
C GLN A 972 1.70 2.15 -2.29
N LEU A 973 1.08 1.08 -2.79
CA LEU A 973 1.65 0.20 -3.80
C LEU A 973 1.83 0.88 -5.16
N ASP A 974 1.01 1.88 -5.45
CA ASP A 974 1.07 2.64 -6.69
C ASP A 974 2.06 3.81 -6.60
N SER A 975 2.67 4.07 -5.44
CA SER A 975 3.61 5.18 -5.24
C SER A 975 4.98 4.96 -5.87
N GLY A 976 5.72 6.06 -6.09
CA GLY A 976 7.06 5.97 -6.64
C GLY A 976 7.86 7.26 -6.57
N GLY A 977 9.15 7.11 -6.29
CA GLY A 977 10.15 8.17 -6.41
C GLY A 977 11.12 7.83 -7.55
N PHE A 978 11.43 8.82 -8.38
CA PHE A 978 12.36 8.67 -9.49
C PHE A 978 13.30 9.86 -9.57
N SER A 979 14.58 9.58 -9.84
CA SER A 979 15.61 10.57 -10.14
C SER A 979 16.14 10.38 -11.56
N ILE A 980 16.65 11.47 -12.13
CA ILE A 980 17.24 11.55 -13.46
C ILE A 980 18.52 12.37 -13.42
#